data_AF-A0A972XBS9-F1
#
_entry.id   AF-A0A972XBS9-F1
#
_cell.length_a   1.000
_cell.length_b   1.000
_cell.length_c   1.000
_cell.angle_alpha   90.00
_cell.angle_beta   90.00
_cell.angle_gamma   90.00
#
_symmetry.space_group_name_H-M   'P 1'
#
loop_
_entity.id
_entity.type
_entity.pdbx_description
1 polymer ?
#
loop_
_entity_poly.entity_id
_entity_poly.type
_entity_poly.pdbx_seq_one_letter_code
_entity_poly.pdbx_strand_id
1 'polypeptide(L)'
;MMDTPQSNQAKMMFADVQADYDVVIIGSGPAGLAAAARAHELGNRHVLLEAENHASDTIYKYQKGKHVMAEPGVLPLRCGLPFAEGKREVILNDWNKGLTDQGIHIEYQKKVNGISKAGASGPFQVSCEDGTVYTSRTIILGIGLQGNVRKMGVPGESLPLVQYTLADPEEFKDETIIVIGAGDAGIENAIGLAKQNNVYLMNRDDEFGYCKDGNRNLVLAAEKAGQIKICYKAFAVEVVETGSNPPLEFVFDGKNGQERIACHRIIARLGAIPPRKLVESFGVQFPNQNPTSLPVLSESYESNVPGLFIVGALGGYPLIKQAMNQGYEVVQTINQLPVVQVDEPILRERLAGWQKSKSISEILDEVLARVDLFKSLTKLQAREILMESNSRQYKAGEVIFKKNDYTNTFFTILEGSVDIVFEKDGEKPQVISLPAGNFFGEMGLVSGRRRTATIKAGKNCIVLETARRGILKLIATSDEARKKIDARFIINSLITYIGNVFSVDDLLELSKEVEIKRFNAKTTIFKEGDEPDGLYLIRSGSVSVSKNINGKDQILAYVSAGNYVGEMALVDNSKRTASVNAVVMTEVLILKAESFKKMVDKNPVLLQIMRAKMIDRTRQNTSHEALGQDQSGIANFFLSQGLGEASDVLVIDESLCVQCNNCETACSETHDGVSRLNRAAGATYAKLHIPIACRHCENPSCMKDCPPDALSRGSNGEVFVNDSCIGCGNCERNCPYGVIQMAVNKPPKKGAGLSWLLFGLGEEPGHRAPDYDPAARKRAVKCDMCKTIPAGPSCVRACPTGAAIRVSPEKLLKEFLG
;
A
#
# COMPACT_ATOMS: atom_id res chain seq x y z
N MET A 1 2.94 -47.89 -8.36
CA MET A 1 4.28 -48.49 -8.23
C MET A 1 5.19 -47.39 -7.72
N MET A 2 5.76 -47.55 -6.52
CA MET A 2 6.69 -46.57 -5.95
C MET A 2 8.05 -46.80 -6.60
N ASP A 3 8.53 -45.84 -7.37
CA ASP A 3 9.88 -45.85 -7.92
C ASP A 3 10.89 -45.79 -6.76
N THR A 4 11.84 -46.72 -6.75
CA THR A 4 12.94 -46.81 -5.77
C THR A 4 13.87 -45.59 -5.84
N PRO A 5 14.48 -45.12 -4.73
CA PRO A 5 15.36 -43.93 -4.71
C PRO A 5 16.52 -43.96 -5.72
N GLN A 6 17.01 -45.15 -6.08
CA GLN A 6 18.07 -45.34 -7.08
C GLN A 6 17.66 -44.95 -8.51
N SER A 7 16.37 -44.99 -8.89
CA SER A 7 15.93 -44.64 -10.24
C SER A 7 15.85 -43.13 -10.49
N ASN A 8 15.79 -42.30 -9.43
CA ASN A 8 15.75 -40.84 -9.54
C ASN A 8 17.13 -40.22 -9.73
N GLN A 9 18.21 -40.83 -9.20
CA GLN A 9 19.58 -40.30 -9.33
C GLN A 9 20.08 -40.24 -10.78
N ALA A 10 19.64 -41.18 -11.64
CA ALA A 10 20.05 -41.23 -13.05
C ALA A 10 19.42 -40.15 -13.95
N LYS A 11 18.47 -39.35 -13.43
CA LYS A 11 17.79 -38.27 -14.16
C LYS A 11 18.13 -36.87 -13.66
N MET A 12 19.05 -36.73 -12.70
CA MET A 12 19.42 -35.42 -12.17
C MET A 12 20.25 -34.59 -13.15
N MET A 13 20.15 -33.27 -13.05
CA MET A 13 21.07 -32.36 -13.74
C MET A 13 22.51 -32.67 -13.32
N PHE A 14 23.41 -32.75 -14.31
CA PHE A 14 24.84 -33.01 -14.08
C PHE A 14 25.13 -34.31 -13.30
N ALA A 15 24.31 -35.36 -13.48
CA ALA A 15 24.47 -36.64 -12.79
C ALA A 15 25.85 -37.30 -12.99
N ASP A 16 26.49 -37.06 -14.14
CA ASP A 16 27.83 -37.60 -14.45
C ASP A 16 28.96 -36.85 -13.74
N VAL A 17 28.67 -35.70 -13.12
CA VAL A 17 29.66 -34.88 -12.41
C VAL A 17 29.94 -35.50 -11.03
N GLN A 18 31.21 -35.78 -10.76
CA GLN A 18 31.66 -36.26 -9.45
C GLN A 18 31.77 -35.10 -8.47
N ALA A 19 30.97 -35.15 -7.41
CA ALA A 19 30.92 -34.17 -6.33
C ALA A 19 30.42 -34.82 -5.04
N ASP A 20 30.78 -34.23 -3.90
CA ASP A 20 30.35 -34.67 -2.56
C ASP A 20 28.83 -34.55 -2.42
N TYR A 21 28.26 -33.46 -2.93
CA TYR A 21 26.83 -33.15 -2.87
C TYR A 21 26.21 -33.06 -4.26
N ASP A 22 24.93 -33.41 -4.35
CA ASP A 22 24.12 -33.16 -5.53
C ASP A 22 23.66 -31.70 -5.57
N VAL A 23 23.35 -31.13 -4.39
CA VAL A 23 22.96 -29.74 -4.24
C VAL A 23 23.51 -29.13 -2.95
N VAL A 24 24.17 -27.97 -3.08
CA VAL A 24 24.54 -27.11 -1.95
C VAL A 24 23.59 -25.94 -1.92
N ILE A 25 22.96 -25.71 -0.77
CA ILE A 25 21.97 -24.66 -0.56
C ILE A 25 22.58 -23.61 0.35
N ILE A 26 22.58 -22.35 -0.07
CA ILE A 26 23.25 -21.25 0.64
C ILE A 26 22.19 -20.30 1.19
N GLY A 27 22.09 -20.22 2.51
CA GLY A 27 21.16 -19.38 3.27
C GLY A 27 19.90 -20.13 3.70
N SER A 28 19.63 -20.15 5.01
CA SER A 28 18.47 -20.84 5.62
C SER A 28 17.21 -19.96 5.71
N GLY A 29 17.05 -19.02 4.77
CA GLY A 29 15.77 -18.32 4.61
C GLY A 29 14.64 -19.27 4.18
N PRO A 30 13.38 -18.80 4.12
CA PRO A 30 12.24 -19.66 3.82
C PRO A 30 12.40 -20.50 2.53
N ALA A 31 13.00 -19.92 1.49
CA ALA A 31 13.29 -20.64 0.25
C ALA A 31 14.35 -21.74 0.42
N GLY A 32 15.44 -21.44 1.14
CA GLY A 32 16.51 -22.39 1.39
C GLY A 32 16.06 -23.56 2.26
N LEU A 33 15.25 -23.28 3.30
CA LEU A 33 14.63 -24.32 4.13
C LEU A 33 13.73 -25.24 3.31
N ALA A 34 12.87 -24.67 2.47
CA ALA A 34 11.97 -25.45 1.63
C ALA A 34 12.73 -26.28 0.58
N ALA A 35 13.81 -25.73 0.02
CA ALA A 35 14.70 -26.46 -0.88
C ALA A 35 15.39 -27.62 -0.15
N ALA A 36 15.89 -27.40 1.07
CA ALA A 36 16.56 -28.45 1.84
C ALA A 36 15.59 -29.57 2.22
N ALA A 37 14.38 -29.21 2.68
CA ALA A 37 13.32 -30.17 2.95
C ALA A 37 12.98 -30.99 1.70
N ARG A 38 12.81 -30.35 0.54
CA ARG A 38 12.48 -31.06 -0.69
C ARG A 38 13.63 -31.94 -1.20
N ALA A 39 14.87 -31.48 -1.06
CA ALA A 39 16.05 -32.26 -1.42
C ALA A 39 16.18 -33.50 -0.55
N HIS A 40 15.90 -33.37 0.76
CA HIS A 40 15.83 -34.49 1.69
C HIS A 40 14.73 -35.48 1.30
N GLU A 41 13.50 -35.01 1.05
CA GLU A 41 12.36 -35.85 0.64
C GLU A 41 12.63 -36.70 -0.62
N LEU A 42 13.42 -36.16 -1.56
CA LEU A 42 13.78 -36.84 -2.81
C LEU A 42 15.06 -37.70 -2.70
N GLY A 43 15.74 -37.70 -1.55
CA GLY A 43 16.94 -38.49 -1.32
C GLY A 43 18.21 -37.91 -1.94
N ASN A 44 18.22 -36.60 -2.26
CA ASN A 44 19.39 -35.91 -2.78
C ASN A 44 20.46 -35.77 -1.70
N ARG A 45 21.74 -35.99 -2.04
CA ARG A 45 22.86 -35.62 -1.18
C ARG A 45 22.92 -34.10 -1.12
N HIS A 46 22.56 -33.51 0.01
CA HIS A 46 22.48 -32.06 0.16
C HIS A 46 23.13 -31.58 1.46
N VAL A 47 23.47 -30.30 1.47
CA VAL A 47 23.83 -29.55 2.67
C VAL A 47 23.27 -28.13 2.56
N LEU A 48 22.64 -27.67 3.64
CA LEU A 48 22.19 -26.29 3.80
C LEU A 48 23.22 -25.52 4.64
N LEU A 49 23.79 -24.45 4.09
CA LEU A 49 24.79 -23.62 4.76
C LEU A 49 24.12 -22.35 5.31
N GLU A 50 24.25 -22.13 6.62
CA GLU A 50 23.77 -20.93 7.30
C GLU A 50 24.94 -20.17 7.93
N ALA A 51 24.98 -18.85 7.70
CA ALA A 51 26.05 -17.99 8.20
C ALA A 51 25.93 -17.74 9.71
N GLU A 52 24.72 -17.78 10.25
CA GLU A 52 24.46 -17.60 11.68
C GLU A 52 24.43 -18.93 12.44
N ASN A 53 24.31 -18.85 13.77
CA ASN A 53 24.20 -20.02 14.65
C ASN A 53 22.76 -20.56 14.81
N HIS A 54 21.82 -20.07 14.01
CA HIS A 54 20.41 -20.42 14.03
C HIS A 54 19.82 -20.30 12.63
N ALA A 55 18.71 -21.01 12.36
CA ALA A 55 18.05 -20.99 11.06
C ALA A 55 17.11 -19.77 10.90
N SER A 56 16.84 -19.39 9.65
CA SER A 56 15.86 -18.34 9.29
C SER A 56 16.14 -16.95 9.88
N ASP A 57 17.41 -16.53 9.85
CA ASP A 57 17.92 -15.29 10.44
C ASP A 57 17.09 -14.03 10.11
N THR A 58 16.61 -13.90 8.86
CA THR A 58 15.76 -12.76 8.47
C THR A 58 14.47 -12.69 9.29
N ILE A 59 13.80 -13.82 9.53
CA ILE A 59 12.57 -13.87 10.33
C ILE A 59 12.92 -13.84 11.83
N TYR A 60 14.03 -14.44 12.23
CA TYR A 60 14.55 -14.35 13.59
C TYR A 60 14.76 -12.89 14.03
N LYS A 61 15.36 -12.06 13.16
CA LYS A 61 15.60 -10.63 13.38
C LYS A 61 14.35 -9.75 13.31
N TYR A 62 13.18 -10.29 12.99
CA TYR A 62 11.93 -9.52 13.14
C TYR A 62 11.69 -9.17 14.61
N GLN A 63 11.00 -8.06 14.85
CA GLN A 63 10.66 -7.66 16.22
C GLN A 63 9.90 -8.78 16.94
N LYS A 64 10.22 -9.00 18.22
CA LYS A 64 9.54 -9.98 19.07
C LYS A 64 8.03 -9.77 19.11
N GLY A 65 7.29 -10.87 19.01
CA GLY A 65 5.83 -10.86 18.95
C GLY A 65 5.25 -10.36 17.63
N LYS A 66 6.07 -10.01 16.63
CA LYS A 66 5.59 -9.59 15.31
C LYS A 66 4.71 -10.66 14.69
N HIS A 67 3.56 -10.25 14.19
CA HIS A 67 2.69 -11.12 13.42
C HIS A 67 3.19 -11.19 11.97
N VAL A 68 3.51 -12.40 11.52
CA VAL A 68 4.04 -12.68 10.18
C VAL A 68 2.92 -13.29 9.34
N MET A 69 2.76 -12.77 8.13
CA MET A 69 1.67 -13.10 7.22
C MET A 69 2.04 -14.21 6.24
N ALA A 70 1.10 -15.12 5.95
CA ALA A 70 1.25 -16.18 4.94
C ALA A 70 0.55 -15.83 3.61
N GLU A 71 0.82 -14.63 3.10
CA GLU A 71 0.24 -14.11 1.85
C GLU A 71 1.07 -14.51 0.60
N PRO A 72 0.44 -14.63 -0.58
CA PRO A 72 -1.00 -14.50 -0.80
C PRO A 72 -1.75 -15.79 -0.38
N GLY A 73 -2.90 -15.62 0.28
CA GLY A 73 -3.72 -16.75 0.77
C GLY A 73 -4.16 -17.74 -0.31
N VAL A 74 -4.30 -17.28 -1.57
CA VAL A 74 -4.72 -18.11 -2.72
C VAL A 74 -3.68 -19.15 -3.14
N LEU A 75 -2.41 -18.98 -2.76
CA LEU A 75 -1.37 -19.92 -3.13
C LEU A 75 -1.30 -21.06 -2.11
N PRO A 76 -1.30 -22.33 -2.58
CA PRO A 76 -0.99 -23.45 -1.71
C PRO A 76 0.49 -23.42 -1.30
N LEU A 77 0.80 -24.03 -0.16
CA LEU A 77 2.16 -24.31 0.26
C LEU A 77 2.50 -25.76 -0.15
N ARG A 78 3.59 -25.95 -0.88
CA ARG A 78 3.98 -27.27 -1.44
C ARG A 78 5.11 -27.96 -0.69
N CYS A 79 5.87 -27.24 0.11
CA CYS A 79 7.00 -27.83 0.84
C CYS A 79 6.55 -28.58 2.10
N GLY A 80 7.36 -29.56 2.53
CA GLY A 80 7.12 -30.33 3.75
C GLY A 80 7.30 -29.57 5.06
N LEU A 81 7.63 -28.27 5.04
CA LEU A 81 7.73 -27.44 6.23
C LEU A 81 6.44 -26.62 6.39
N PRO A 82 5.74 -26.70 7.54
CA PRO A 82 4.49 -25.96 7.73
C PRO A 82 4.75 -24.45 7.74
N PHE A 83 3.85 -23.69 7.13
CA PHE A 83 3.85 -22.23 7.26
C PHE A 83 2.42 -21.70 7.21
N ALA A 84 2.01 -21.10 8.31
CA ALA A 84 0.77 -20.36 8.46
C ALA A 84 1.06 -18.97 9.06
N GLU A 85 0.10 -18.05 8.90
CA GLU A 85 0.20 -16.75 9.56
C GLU A 85 0.23 -16.94 11.09
N GLY A 86 1.05 -16.16 11.79
CA GLY A 86 1.27 -16.38 13.20
C GLY A 86 2.28 -15.42 13.83
N LYS A 87 2.47 -15.53 15.14
CA LYS A 87 3.57 -14.83 15.82
C LYS A 87 4.90 -15.39 15.34
N ARG A 88 5.90 -14.51 15.18
CA ARG A 88 7.28 -14.85 14.79
C ARG A 88 7.79 -16.10 15.51
N GLU A 89 7.62 -16.18 16.82
CA GLU A 89 8.14 -17.27 17.66
C GLU A 89 7.51 -18.62 17.34
N VAL A 90 6.20 -18.65 17.04
CA VAL A 90 5.49 -19.88 16.68
C VAL A 90 6.05 -20.43 15.38
N ILE A 91 6.21 -19.56 14.38
CA ILE A 91 6.73 -19.94 13.06
C ILE A 91 8.16 -20.48 13.16
N LEU A 92 9.03 -19.80 13.91
CA LEU A 92 10.41 -20.26 14.12
C LEU A 92 10.46 -21.61 14.83
N ASN A 93 9.62 -21.82 15.84
CA ASN A 93 9.52 -23.10 16.54
C ASN A 93 9.05 -24.22 15.59
N ASP A 94 8.02 -23.96 14.78
CA ASP A 94 7.49 -24.94 13.82
C ASP A 94 8.54 -25.32 12.77
N TRP A 95 9.30 -24.35 12.25
CA TRP A 95 10.39 -24.61 11.30
C TRP A 95 11.56 -25.36 11.94
N ASN A 96 12.00 -24.95 13.14
CA ASN A 96 13.09 -25.64 13.85
C ASN A 96 12.72 -27.10 14.18
N LYS A 97 11.48 -27.32 14.60
CA LYS A 97 10.92 -28.66 14.82
C LYS A 97 10.89 -29.44 13.51
N GLY A 98 10.38 -28.86 12.43
CA GLY A 98 10.35 -29.50 11.11
C GLY A 98 11.74 -29.90 10.60
N LEU A 99 12.75 -29.06 10.81
CA LEU A 99 14.15 -29.37 10.46
C LEU A 99 14.69 -30.58 11.22
N THR A 100 14.39 -30.65 12.51
CA THR A 100 14.85 -31.73 13.39
C THR A 100 14.10 -33.03 13.12
N ASP A 101 12.78 -32.98 13.05
CA ASP A 101 11.90 -34.14 12.84
C ASP A 101 12.17 -34.81 11.49
N GLN A 102 12.53 -34.03 10.46
CA GLN A 102 12.86 -34.54 9.12
C GLN A 102 14.34 -34.88 8.95
N GLY A 103 15.22 -34.59 9.92
CA GLY A 103 16.66 -34.85 9.79
C GLY A 103 17.32 -34.10 8.63
N ILE A 104 16.91 -32.85 8.38
CA ILE A 104 17.47 -32.01 7.31
C ILE A 104 18.90 -31.60 7.68
N HIS A 105 19.84 -31.81 6.75
CA HIS A 105 21.25 -31.53 7.00
C HIS A 105 21.56 -30.03 6.82
N ILE A 106 21.77 -29.34 7.94
CA ILE A 106 22.15 -27.93 8.02
C ILE A 106 23.47 -27.77 8.78
N GLU A 107 24.38 -26.97 8.22
CA GLU A 107 25.61 -26.55 8.87
C GLU A 107 25.57 -25.04 9.17
N TYR A 108 25.71 -24.71 10.45
CA TYR A 108 25.69 -23.34 10.96
C TYR A 108 27.09 -22.71 10.94
N GLN A 109 27.14 -21.38 11.02
CA GLN A 109 28.37 -20.60 10.98
C GLN A 109 29.21 -20.84 9.70
N LYS A 110 28.56 -21.23 8.60
CA LYS A 110 29.14 -21.46 7.28
C LYS A 110 28.82 -20.30 6.34
N LYS A 111 29.57 -19.20 6.50
CA LYS A 111 29.45 -18.03 5.62
C LYS A 111 30.22 -18.25 4.32
N VAL A 112 29.49 -18.34 3.21
CA VAL A 112 30.08 -18.53 1.87
C VAL A 112 30.67 -17.20 1.35
N ASN A 113 31.92 -17.25 0.90
CA ASN A 113 32.63 -16.10 0.33
C ASN A 113 33.09 -16.31 -1.12
N GLY A 114 33.01 -17.53 -1.64
CA GLY A 114 33.45 -17.87 -2.99
C GLY A 114 32.66 -19.03 -3.59
N ILE A 115 32.33 -18.91 -4.87
CA ILE A 115 31.78 -19.98 -5.70
C ILE A 115 32.54 -19.97 -7.01
N SER A 116 33.16 -21.09 -7.37
CA SER A 116 33.78 -21.29 -8.66
C SER A 116 33.26 -22.58 -9.29
N LYS A 117 33.33 -22.69 -10.62
CA LYS A 117 32.95 -23.89 -11.37
C LYS A 117 34.13 -24.39 -12.17
N ALA A 118 34.48 -25.67 -12.04
CA ALA A 118 35.59 -26.29 -12.76
C ALA A 118 35.21 -26.55 -14.22
N GLY A 119 35.18 -25.49 -15.05
CA GLY A 119 34.70 -25.57 -16.43
C GLY A 119 33.17 -25.66 -16.53
N ALA A 120 32.62 -25.69 -17.75
CA ALA A 120 31.17 -25.63 -17.98
C ALA A 120 30.41 -26.84 -17.40
N SER A 121 31.06 -28.01 -17.38
CA SER A 121 30.48 -29.30 -16.98
C SER A 121 31.17 -29.94 -15.76
N GLY A 122 32.07 -29.25 -15.06
CA GLY A 122 32.67 -29.76 -13.82
C GLY A 122 31.90 -29.35 -12.57
N PRO A 123 32.30 -29.86 -11.38
CA PRO A 123 31.63 -29.53 -10.14
C PRO A 123 31.82 -28.06 -9.78
N PHE A 124 30.86 -27.53 -9.03
CA PHE A 124 31.05 -26.31 -8.29
C PHE A 124 31.93 -26.56 -7.07
N GLN A 125 32.76 -25.59 -6.75
CA GLN A 125 33.53 -25.50 -5.51
C GLN A 125 32.99 -24.30 -4.71
N VAL A 126 32.51 -24.57 -3.50
CA VAL A 126 31.92 -23.56 -2.60
C VAL A 126 32.85 -23.36 -1.41
N SER A 127 33.39 -22.15 -1.27
CA SER A 127 34.34 -21.79 -0.22
C SER A 127 33.67 -20.98 0.89
N CYS A 128 33.96 -21.34 2.13
CA CYS A 128 33.50 -20.64 3.34
C CYS A 128 34.62 -19.81 3.98
N GLU A 129 34.23 -18.80 4.77
CA GLU A 129 35.17 -17.93 5.50
C GLU A 129 36.04 -18.70 6.51
N ASP A 130 35.55 -19.82 7.02
CA ASP A 130 36.30 -20.70 7.95
C ASP A 130 37.31 -21.63 7.24
N GLY A 131 37.44 -21.52 5.91
CA GLY A 131 38.32 -22.34 5.09
C GLY A 131 37.71 -23.67 4.62
N THR A 132 36.49 -24.01 5.05
CA THR A 132 35.79 -25.22 4.58
C THR A 132 35.45 -25.07 3.10
N VAL A 133 35.59 -26.17 2.35
CA VAL A 133 35.26 -26.23 0.92
C VAL A 133 34.34 -27.41 0.65
N TYR A 134 33.26 -27.16 -0.09
CA TYR A 134 32.31 -28.18 -0.55
C TYR A 134 32.37 -28.33 -2.06
N THR A 135 32.17 -29.55 -2.56
CA THR A 135 31.93 -29.77 -3.99
C THR A 135 30.48 -30.14 -4.26
N SER A 136 29.89 -29.57 -5.31
CA SER A 136 28.49 -29.81 -5.66
C SER A 136 28.22 -29.85 -7.16
N ARG A 137 27.21 -30.61 -7.57
CA ARG A 137 26.72 -30.60 -8.97
C ARG A 137 25.91 -29.34 -9.28
N THR A 138 25.11 -28.89 -8.32
CA THR A 138 24.23 -27.71 -8.45
C THR A 138 24.27 -26.84 -7.19
N ILE A 139 23.89 -25.57 -7.32
CA ILE A 139 23.82 -24.61 -6.22
C ILE A 139 22.47 -23.94 -6.19
N ILE A 140 21.90 -23.78 -5.00
CA ILE A 140 20.73 -22.94 -4.75
C ILE A 140 21.14 -21.78 -3.84
N LEU A 141 21.07 -20.55 -4.35
CA LEU A 141 21.23 -19.33 -3.57
C LEU A 141 19.87 -18.92 -3.00
N GLY A 142 19.65 -19.26 -1.72
CA GLY A 142 18.51 -18.83 -0.91
C GLY A 142 18.81 -17.59 -0.05
N ILE A 143 19.80 -16.80 -0.44
CA ILE A 143 20.26 -15.65 0.34
C ILE A 143 19.27 -14.48 0.27
N GLY A 144 18.95 -13.91 1.43
CA GLY A 144 18.09 -12.74 1.54
C GLY A 144 18.82 -11.43 1.24
N LEU A 145 18.06 -10.33 1.17
CA LEU A 145 18.62 -8.98 1.07
C LEU A 145 19.09 -8.45 2.44
N GLN A 146 18.48 -8.92 3.54
CA GLN A 146 18.64 -8.32 4.87
C GLN A 146 20.00 -8.55 5.53
N GLY A 147 20.78 -9.54 5.10
CA GLY A 147 22.14 -9.76 5.61
C GLY A 147 23.12 -8.65 5.24
N ASN A 148 22.77 -7.79 4.27
CA ASN A 148 23.61 -6.69 3.79
C ASN A 148 22.91 -5.34 4.02
N VAL A 149 22.80 -4.96 5.30
CA VAL A 149 22.18 -3.70 5.73
C VAL A 149 22.95 -2.49 5.22
N ARG A 150 22.23 -1.42 4.86
CA ARG A 150 22.85 -0.13 4.56
C ARG A 150 23.46 0.43 5.84
N LYS A 151 24.76 0.71 5.79
CA LYS A 151 25.49 1.35 6.88
C LYS A 151 25.35 2.87 6.84
N MET A 152 25.64 3.55 7.96
CA MET A 152 25.56 5.00 8.03
C MET A 152 26.66 5.67 7.18
N GLY A 153 27.83 5.04 7.08
CA GLY A 153 28.99 5.53 6.35
C GLY A 153 29.71 6.68 7.06
N VAL A 154 29.64 6.74 8.39
CA VAL A 154 30.18 7.83 9.22
C VAL A 154 31.18 7.32 10.26
N PRO A 155 32.14 8.16 10.73
CA PRO A 155 32.98 7.81 11.87
C PRO A 155 32.16 7.39 13.08
N GLY A 156 32.63 6.37 13.80
CA GLY A 156 31.94 5.82 14.98
C GLY A 156 30.77 4.87 14.69
N GLU A 157 30.44 4.60 13.42
CA GLU A 157 29.33 3.71 13.07
C GLU A 157 29.48 2.24 13.49
N SER A 158 30.71 1.84 13.87
CA SER A 158 31.06 0.47 14.29
C SER A 158 31.17 0.33 15.81
N LEU A 159 30.83 1.38 16.58
CA LEU A 159 30.82 1.31 18.04
C LEU A 159 29.80 0.28 18.54
N PRO A 160 30.05 -0.45 19.64
CA PRO A 160 29.18 -1.55 20.09
C PRO A 160 27.72 -1.17 20.36
N LEU A 161 27.48 0.09 20.74
CA LEU A 161 26.15 0.64 21.05
C LEU A 161 25.44 1.22 19.81
N VAL A 162 26.02 1.05 18.61
CA VAL A 162 25.41 1.35 17.32
C VAL A 162 24.92 0.06 16.68
N GLN A 163 23.60 -0.10 16.58
CA GLN A 163 22.93 -1.31 16.10
C GLN A 163 22.16 -1.02 14.82
N TYR A 164 22.11 -1.98 13.89
CA TYR A 164 21.38 -1.84 12.62
C TYR A 164 20.05 -2.61 12.57
N THR A 165 19.76 -3.31 13.66
CA THR A 165 18.57 -4.13 13.86
C THR A 165 18.11 -3.99 15.31
N LEU A 166 16.81 -4.11 15.52
CA LEU A 166 16.21 -4.13 16.85
C LEU A 166 15.30 -5.35 16.96
N ALA A 167 15.69 -6.31 17.79
CA ALA A 167 14.93 -7.55 17.99
C ALA A 167 13.84 -7.37 19.05
N ASP A 168 14.16 -6.79 20.21
CA ASP A 168 13.20 -6.57 21.30
C ASP A 168 13.31 -5.12 21.83
N PRO A 169 12.32 -4.25 21.59
CA PRO A 169 12.33 -2.91 22.16
C PRO A 169 12.13 -2.91 23.68
N GLU A 170 11.59 -4.00 24.27
CA GLU A 170 11.32 -4.08 25.70
C GLU A 170 12.59 -4.32 26.54
N GLU A 171 13.71 -4.66 25.89
CA GLU A 171 15.02 -4.90 26.52
C GLU A 171 15.63 -3.62 27.12
N PHE A 172 15.32 -2.45 26.56
CA PHE A 172 15.94 -1.18 26.94
C PHE A 172 14.97 -0.30 27.72
N LYS A 173 15.39 0.24 28.85
CA LYS A 173 14.56 1.04 29.76
C LYS A 173 15.30 2.27 30.24
N ASP A 174 14.57 3.39 30.33
CA ASP A 174 15.07 4.68 30.85
C ASP A 174 16.29 5.22 30.08
N GLU A 175 16.41 4.86 28.80
CA GLU A 175 17.53 5.31 27.96
C GLU A 175 17.11 6.41 26.99
N THR A 176 18.03 7.32 26.68
CA THR A 176 17.99 8.14 25.46
C THR A 176 18.48 7.33 24.26
N ILE A 177 17.59 7.06 23.30
CA ILE A 177 17.84 6.22 22.13
C ILE A 177 17.60 7.00 20.86
N ILE A 178 18.55 6.95 19.92
CA ILE A 178 18.41 7.57 18.60
C ILE A 178 18.05 6.48 17.59
N VAL A 179 16.91 6.64 16.92
CA VAL A 179 16.51 5.80 15.79
C VAL A 179 16.77 6.55 14.50
N ILE A 180 17.54 5.97 13.59
CA ILE A 180 17.90 6.58 12.30
C ILE A 180 17.18 5.86 11.18
N GLY A 181 16.36 6.59 10.42
CA GLY A 181 15.57 6.04 9.31
C GLY A 181 14.07 6.08 9.60
N ALA A 182 13.35 6.80 8.74
CA ALA A 182 11.92 7.09 8.88
C ALA A 182 11.02 6.17 8.02
N GLY A 183 11.51 4.98 7.64
CA GLY A 183 10.69 3.94 6.99
C GLY A 183 9.85 3.16 8.00
N ASP A 184 8.99 2.26 7.51
CA ASP A 184 8.08 1.46 8.35
C ASP A 184 8.79 0.80 9.54
N ALA A 185 9.90 0.09 9.31
CA ALA A 185 10.62 -0.60 10.38
C ALA A 185 11.24 0.36 11.39
N GLY A 186 11.76 1.51 10.95
CA GLY A 186 12.33 2.52 11.84
C GLY A 186 11.25 3.16 12.72
N ILE A 187 10.09 3.48 12.13
CA ILE A 187 8.95 4.01 12.88
C ILE A 187 8.41 2.99 13.89
N GLU A 188 8.24 1.72 13.48
CA GLU A 188 7.81 0.64 14.38
C GLU A 188 8.78 0.49 15.56
N ASN A 189 10.09 0.54 15.30
CA ASN A 189 11.10 0.48 16.35
C ASN A 189 11.07 1.71 17.26
N ALA A 190 10.93 2.93 16.72
CA ALA A 190 10.82 4.15 17.50
C ALA A 190 9.59 4.14 18.44
N ILE A 191 8.42 3.74 17.93
CA ILE A 191 7.19 3.62 18.73
C ILE A 191 7.32 2.53 19.78
N GLY A 192 7.93 1.39 19.43
CA GLY A 192 8.18 0.31 20.38
C GLY A 192 9.04 0.75 21.56
N LEU A 193 10.13 1.46 21.27
CA LEU A 193 11.08 1.97 22.27
C LEU A 193 10.48 3.10 23.12
N ALA A 194 9.68 3.99 22.53
CA ALA A 194 9.13 5.18 23.19
C ALA A 194 8.19 4.88 24.38
N LYS A 195 7.77 3.63 24.54
CA LYS A 195 6.95 3.21 25.69
C LYS A 195 7.67 3.35 27.03
N GLN A 196 9.00 3.24 27.04
CA GLN A 196 9.81 3.20 28.25
C GLN A 196 11.18 3.87 28.10
N ASN A 197 11.38 4.66 27.03
CA ASN A 197 12.65 5.33 26.70
C ASN A 197 12.40 6.73 26.14
N ASN A 198 13.42 7.58 26.18
CA ASN A 198 13.43 8.88 25.51
C ASN A 198 13.95 8.70 24.07
N VAL A 199 13.06 8.78 23.07
CA VAL A 199 13.39 8.41 21.69
C VAL A 199 13.49 9.63 20.79
N TYR A 200 14.61 9.72 20.07
CA TYR A 200 14.79 10.65 18.96
C TYR A 200 14.71 9.91 17.63
N LEU A 201 13.89 10.39 16.69
CA LEU A 201 13.80 9.82 15.35
C LEU A 201 14.44 10.76 14.33
N MET A 202 15.50 10.30 13.67
CA MET A 202 16.18 11.05 12.60
C MET A 202 15.55 10.76 11.25
N ASN A 203 14.95 11.80 10.65
CA ASN A 203 14.41 11.79 9.31
C ASN A 203 15.25 12.70 8.38
N ARG A 204 15.70 12.15 7.25
CA ARG A 204 16.50 12.89 6.26
C ARG A 204 15.66 13.86 5.44
N ASP A 205 14.38 13.58 5.31
CA ASP A 205 13.45 14.38 4.53
C ASP A 205 12.70 15.38 5.43
N ASP A 206 12.04 16.37 4.82
CA ASP A 206 11.06 17.22 5.52
C ASP A 206 9.74 16.48 5.79
N GLU A 207 9.57 15.27 5.24
CA GLU A 207 8.34 14.50 5.30
C GLU A 207 8.58 12.99 5.44
N PHE A 208 7.51 12.26 5.77
CA PHE A 208 7.50 10.80 5.81
C PHE A 208 7.07 10.22 4.46
N GLY A 209 7.96 10.29 3.46
CA GLY A 209 7.65 9.89 2.07
C GLY A 209 7.62 8.38 1.82
N TYR A 210 8.32 7.59 2.64
CA TYR A 210 8.61 6.17 2.38
C TYR A 210 7.99 5.20 3.41
N CYS A 211 6.98 5.64 4.15
CA CYS A 211 6.28 4.78 5.12
C CYS A 211 4.77 4.76 4.86
N LYS A 212 4.10 3.75 5.42
CA LYS A 212 2.65 3.63 5.33
C LYS A 212 1.94 4.73 6.11
N ASP A 213 0.78 5.14 5.63
CA ASP A 213 -0.05 6.18 6.25
C ASP A 213 -0.31 5.87 7.74
N GLY A 214 -0.54 4.59 8.08
CA GLY A 214 -0.73 4.16 9.47
C GLY A 214 0.47 4.40 10.37
N ASN A 215 1.67 4.03 9.91
CA ASN A 215 2.91 4.25 10.66
C ASN A 215 3.22 5.74 10.78
N ARG A 216 3.02 6.51 9.70
CA ARG A 216 3.11 7.97 9.71
C ARG A 216 2.18 8.60 10.76
N ASN A 217 0.91 8.18 10.78
CA ASN A 217 -0.07 8.73 11.73
C ASN A 217 0.31 8.41 13.18
N LEU A 218 0.80 7.20 13.45
CA LEU A 218 1.25 6.80 14.78
C LEU A 218 2.44 7.63 15.25
N VAL A 219 3.47 7.82 14.41
CA VAL A 219 4.66 8.56 14.82
C VAL A 219 4.38 10.04 15.02
N LEU A 220 3.54 10.66 14.17
CA LEU A 220 3.11 12.05 14.34
C LEU A 220 2.23 12.23 15.59
N ALA A 221 1.39 11.25 15.92
CA ALA A 221 0.62 11.27 17.16
C ALA A 221 1.53 11.14 18.39
N ALA A 222 2.54 10.27 18.34
CA ALA A 222 3.53 10.11 19.40
C ALA A 222 4.37 11.38 19.59
N GLU A 223 4.76 12.06 18.51
CA GLU A 223 5.44 13.37 18.57
C GLU A 223 4.55 14.42 19.24
N LYS A 224 3.29 14.52 18.82
CA LYS A 224 2.32 15.46 19.42
C LYS A 224 2.10 15.17 20.91
N ALA A 225 2.14 13.91 21.32
CA ALA A 225 2.04 13.49 22.71
C ALA A 225 3.35 13.68 23.51
N GLY A 226 4.43 14.15 22.88
CA GLY A 226 5.74 14.33 23.50
C GLY A 226 6.48 13.01 23.79
N GLN A 227 6.06 11.90 23.20
CA GLN A 227 6.65 10.57 23.41
C GLN A 227 7.90 10.33 22.54
N ILE A 228 7.97 10.98 21.37
CA ILE A 228 9.10 10.88 20.43
C ILE A 228 9.47 12.28 19.97
N LYS A 229 10.76 12.59 19.92
CA LYS A 229 11.26 13.83 19.30
C LYS A 229 11.74 13.55 17.87
N ILE A 230 11.16 14.21 16.87
CA ILE A 230 11.53 13.99 15.47
C ILE A 230 12.47 15.12 15.01
N CYS A 231 13.59 14.72 14.41
CA CYS A 231 14.55 15.63 13.78
C CYS A 231 14.45 15.48 12.26
N TYR A 232 13.99 16.53 11.58
CA TYR A 232 13.84 16.59 10.12
C TYR A 232 15.09 17.18 9.46
N LYS A 233 15.36 16.80 8.21
CA LYS A 233 16.62 17.14 7.51
C LYS A 233 17.85 16.76 8.34
N ALA A 234 17.79 15.63 9.04
CA ALA A 234 18.84 15.18 9.91
C ALA A 234 19.74 14.17 9.19
N PHE A 235 21.00 14.56 8.95
CA PHE A 235 22.01 13.72 8.30
C PHE A 235 23.12 13.39 9.29
N ALA A 236 23.34 12.11 9.56
CA ALA A 236 24.41 11.66 10.46
C ALA A 236 25.78 12.16 9.94
N VAL A 237 26.60 12.69 10.84
CA VAL A 237 27.97 13.16 10.56
C VAL A 237 29.00 12.25 11.23
N GLU A 238 28.84 11.97 12.52
CA GLU A 238 29.70 11.09 13.30
C GLU A 238 29.02 10.61 14.60
N VAL A 239 29.59 9.56 15.20
CA VAL A 239 29.26 9.08 16.54
C VAL A 239 30.52 9.09 17.39
N VAL A 240 30.47 9.73 18.55
CA VAL A 240 31.63 9.86 19.45
C VAL A 240 31.32 9.16 20.76
N GLU A 241 32.28 8.41 21.30
CA GLU A 241 32.21 7.86 22.66
C GLU A 241 32.72 8.90 23.65
N THR A 242 31.93 9.25 24.66
CA THR A 242 32.18 10.43 25.50
C THR A 242 32.62 10.10 26.93
N GLY A 243 32.74 8.81 27.29
CA GLY A 243 33.11 8.38 28.65
C GLY A 243 32.14 8.86 29.75
N SER A 244 31.01 9.45 29.36
CA SER A 244 29.95 10.00 30.21
C SER A 244 28.75 9.05 30.26
N ASN A 245 27.70 9.43 30.98
CA ASN A 245 26.40 8.76 30.91
C ASN A 245 25.34 9.80 30.51
N PRO A 246 24.78 9.75 29.29
CA PRO A 246 24.91 8.69 28.28
C PRO A 246 26.31 8.55 27.63
N PRO A 247 26.74 7.34 27.23
CA PRO A 247 28.10 7.03 26.74
C PRO A 247 28.42 7.51 25.31
N LEU A 248 27.42 7.86 24.51
CA LEU A 248 27.61 8.31 23.13
C LEU A 248 27.14 9.75 22.96
N GLU A 249 27.78 10.45 22.04
CA GLU A 249 27.30 11.68 21.44
C GLU A 249 27.11 11.49 19.93
N PHE A 250 25.89 11.69 19.46
CA PHE A 250 25.54 11.64 18.05
C PHE A 250 25.56 13.03 17.44
N VAL A 251 26.34 13.20 16.38
CA VAL A 251 26.49 14.45 15.65
C VAL A 251 25.77 14.34 14.31
N PHE A 252 24.93 15.31 14.00
CA PHE A 252 24.20 15.36 12.73
C PHE A 252 24.07 16.78 12.19
N ASP A 253 23.99 16.90 10.87
CA ASP A 253 23.61 18.14 10.21
C ASP A 253 22.09 18.24 10.23
N GLY A 254 21.58 19.26 10.93
CA GLY A 254 20.17 19.60 11.04
C GLY A 254 19.83 20.91 10.32
N LYS A 255 18.59 21.38 10.51
CA LYS A 255 18.11 22.63 9.87
C LYS A 255 18.89 23.88 10.29
N ASN A 256 19.44 23.88 11.50
CA ASN A 256 20.12 25.02 12.10
C ASN A 256 21.65 24.87 12.10
N GLY A 257 22.18 23.98 11.26
CA GLY A 257 23.59 23.59 11.24
C GLY A 257 23.82 22.29 11.99
N GLN A 258 25.07 22.07 12.42
CA GLN A 258 25.46 20.85 13.10
C GLN A 258 24.97 20.83 14.55
N GLU A 259 24.28 19.76 14.93
CA GLU A 259 23.69 19.55 16.24
C GLU A 259 24.25 18.28 16.90
N ARG A 260 24.20 18.21 18.23
CA ARG A 260 24.74 17.12 19.05
C ARG A 260 23.70 16.59 20.03
N ILE A 261 23.56 15.27 20.14
CA ILE A 261 22.65 14.61 21.08
C ILE A 261 23.41 13.54 21.86
N ALA A 262 23.47 13.70 23.19
CA ALA A 262 23.94 12.63 24.07
C ALA A 262 22.92 11.48 24.11
N CYS A 263 23.37 10.26 23.87
CA CYS A 263 22.51 9.07 23.79
C CYS A 263 23.21 7.81 24.30
N HIS A 264 22.42 6.81 24.69
CA HIS A 264 22.95 5.52 25.15
C HIS A 264 23.19 4.58 23.99
N ARG A 265 22.36 4.65 22.96
CA ARG A 265 22.47 3.79 21.77
C ARG A 265 21.87 4.45 20.53
N ILE A 266 22.30 3.92 19.40
CA ILE A 266 21.78 4.28 18.08
C ILE A 266 21.24 3.03 17.40
N ILE A 267 20.00 3.10 16.91
CA ILE A 267 19.34 2.05 16.14
C ILE A 267 19.13 2.54 14.70
N ALA A 268 20.01 2.14 13.78
CA ALA A 268 19.97 2.53 12.37
C ALA A 268 19.15 1.55 11.51
N ARG A 269 17.99 1.99 11.00
CA ARG A 269 17.07 1.24 10.14
C ARG A 269 17.06 1.81 8.72
N LEU A 270 18.21 1.66 8.06
CA LEU A 270 18.48 2.27 6.75
C LEU A 270 18.11 1.39 5.54
N GLY A 271 17.46 0.25 5.77
CA GLY A 271 17.16 -0.74 4.73
C GLY A 271 18.37 -1.61 4.40
N ALA A 272 18.25 -2.40 3.33
CA ALA A 272 19.30 -3.32 2.89
C ALA A 272 19.49 -3.24 1.37
N ILE A 273 20.66 -3.66 0.89
CA ILE A 273 20.97 -3.72 -0.53
C ILE A 273 21.28 -5.16 -0.94
N PRO A 274 20.89 -5.58 -2.16
CA PRO A 274 21.34 -6.87 -2.68
C PRO A 274 22.87 -7.00 -2.55
N PRO A 275 23.40 -8.18 -2.17
CA PRO A 275 24.84 -8.42 -2.10
C PRO A 275 25.44 -8.57 -3.51
N ARG A 276 25.25 -7.54 -4.34
CA ARG A 276 25.51 -7.59 -5.78
C ARG A 276 26.94 -7.97 -6.12
N LYS A 277 27.94 -7.34 -5.48
CA LYS A 277 29.35 -7.64 -5.73
C LYS A 277 29.69 -9.12 -5.47
N LEU A 278 29.12 -9.69 -4.42
CA LEU A 278 29.30 -11.10 -4.08
C LEU A 278 28.64 -12.00 -5.14
N VAL A 279 27.41 -11.68 -5.53
CA VAL A 279 26.66 -12.46 -6.54
C VAL A 279 27.32 -12.35 -7.92
N GLU A 280 27.81 -11.17 -8.31
CA GLU A 280 28.62 -10.96 -9.52
C GLU A 280 29.92 -11.75 -9.48
N SER A 281 30.57 -11.87 -8.31
CA SER A 281 31.77 -12.71 -8.17
C SER A 281 31.52 -14.21 -8.41
N PHE A 282 30.26 -14.65 -8.34
CA PHE A 282 29.85 -16.01 -8.69
C PHE A 282 29.56 -16.18 -10.20
N GLY A 283 29.76 -15.12 -11.01
CA GLY A 283 29.53 -15.11 -12.45
C GLY A 283 28.10 -14.72 -12.87
N VAL A 284 27.24 -14.36 -11.92
CA VAL A 284 25.84 -14.00 -12.18
C VAL A 284 25.75 -12.58 -12.77
N GLN A 285 24.94 -12.44 -13.82
CA GLN A 285 24.71 -11.19 -14.54
C GLN A 285 23.44 -10.48 -14.09
N PHE A 286 23.50 -9.14 -14.14
CA PHE A 286 22.40 -8.24 -13.83
C PHE A 286 22.01 -7.44 -15.08
N PRO A 287 20.75 -7.01 -15.21
CA PRO A 287 20.26 -6.35 -16.43
C PRO A 287 20.87 -4.97 -16.66
N ASN A 288 21.32 -4.28 -15.61
CA ASN A 288 21.91 -2.95 -15.67
C ASN A 288 22.75 -2.66 -14.41
N GLN A 289 23.36 -1.48 -14.32
CA GLN A 289 24.23 -1.07 -13.20
C GLN A 289 23.50 -0.53 -11.96
N ASN A 290 22.16 -0.42 -11.98
CA ASN A 290 21.40 0.07 -10.83
C ASN A 290 21.62 -0.87 -9.61
N PRO A 291 22.09 -0.35 -8.45
CA PRO A 291 22.35 -1.16 -7.26
C PRO A 291 21.16 -1.95 -6.71
N THR A 292 19.92 -1.55 -7.04
CA THR A 292 18.70 -2.24 -6.61
C THR A 292 18.19 -3.26 -7.63
N SER A 293 18.81 -3.35 -8.81
CA SER A 293 18.42 -4.35 -9.81
C SER A 293 18.69 -5.76 -9.32
N LEU A 294 17.80 -6.66 -9.71
CA LEU A 294 17.85 -8.08 -9.41
C LEU A 294 18.51 -8.84 -10.57
N PRO A 295 19.07 -10.04 -10.33
CA PRO A 295 19.66 -10.85 -11.37
C PRO A 295 18.63 -11.29 -12.41
N VAL A 296 19.07 -11.50 -13.65
CA VAL A 296 18.22 -12.08 -14.70
C VAL A 296 18.16 -13.59 -14.49
N LEU A 297 16.95 -14.13 -14.34
CA LEU A 297 16.70 -15.55 -14.10
C LEU A 297 15.77 -16.15 -15.14
N SER A 298 15.92 -17.44 -15.39
CA SER A 298 14.96 -18.24 -16.15
C SER A 298 13.66 -18.45 -15.36
N GLU A 299 12.65 -19.06 -15.99
CA GLU A 299 11.39 -19.43 -15.32
C GLU A 299 11.58 -20.50 -14.24
N SER A 300 12.63 -21.32 -14.35
CA SER A 300 13.04 -22.29 -13.34
C SER A 300 14.02 -21.70 -12.32
N TYR A 301 14.15 -20.37 -12.28
CA TYR A 301 15.01 -19.63 -11.33
C TYR A 301 16.51 -19.83 -11.54
N GLU A 302 16.92 -20.36 -12.70
CA GLU A 302 18.32 -20.56 -13.06
C GLU A 302 18.94 -19.23 -13.50
N SER A 303 20.17 -18.95 -13.06
CA SER A 303 20.95 -17.81 -13.52
C SER A 303 21.59 -18.07 -14.89
N ASN A 304 22.36 -17.09 -15.39
CA ASN A 304 23.21 -17.31 -16.57
C ASN A 304 24.37 -18.30 -16.32
N VAL A 305 24.60 -18.73 -15.09
CA VAL A 305 25.60 -19.76 -14.73
C VAL A 305 24.87 -21.10 -14.63
N PRO A 306 25.10 -22.06 -15.57
CA PRO A 306 24.35 -23.31 -15.60
C PRO A 306 24.52 -24.12 -14.31
N GLY A 307 23.40 -24.53 -13.70
CA GLY A 307 23.34 -25.25 -12.43
C GLY A 307 23.36 -24.35 -11.18
N LEU A 308 23.39 -23.02 -11.32
CA LEU A 308 23.27 -22.06 -10.23
C LEU A 308 21.90 -21.39 -10.27
N PHE A 309 21.07 -21.70 -9.27
CA PHE A 309 19.71 -21.20 -9.10
C PHE A 309 19.63 -20.13 -8.01
N ILE A 310 18.72 -19.17 -8.16
CA ILE A 310 18.52 -18.08 -7.20
C ILE A 310 17.04 -17.97 -6.83
N VAL A 311 16.73 -18.10 -5.54
CA VAL A 311 15.34 -18.14 -5.04
C VAL A 311 15.10 -17.14 -3.92
N GLY A 312 13.84 -16.86 -3.63
CA GLY A 312 13.41 -15.95 -2.58
C GLY A 312 13.63 -14.48 -2.94
N ALA A 313 14.02 -13.68 -1.95
CA ALA A 313 14.07 -12.22 -2.08
C ALA A 313 15.07 -11.74 -3.16
N LEU A 314 16.22 -12.41 -3.30
CA LEU A 314 17.19 -12.07 -4.35
C LEU A 314 16.68 -12.42 -5.75
N GLY A 315 15.80 -13.42 -5.89
CA GLY A 315 15.12 -13.75 -7.15
C GLY A 315 13.98 -12.80 -7.51
N GLY A 316 13.70 -11.79 -6.68
CA GLY A 316 12.71 -10.74 -6.95
C GLY A 316 11.32 -10.97 -6.40
N TYR A 317 11.13 -11.98 -5.56
CA TYR A 317 9.84 -12.32 -4.95
C TYR A 317 9.94 -12.43 -3.43
N PRO A 318 9.80 -11.32 -2.69
CA PRO A 318 10.09 -11.29 -1.26
C PRO A 318 8.95 -11.82 -0.37
N LEU A 319 7.98 -12.58 -0.91
CA LEU A 319 6.89 -13.17 -0.12
C LEU A 319 7.28 -14.56 0.38
N ILE A 320 7.16 -14.78 1.70
CA ILE A 320 7.64 -15.99 2.38
C ILE A 320 7.06 -17.28 1.75
N LYS A 321 5.74 -17.34 1.59
CA LYS A 321 5.05 -18.52 1.05
C LYS A 321 5.50 -18.82 -0.39
N GLN A 322 5.65 -17.78 -1.21
CA GLN A 322 6.14 -17.93 -2.58
C GLN A 322 7.60 -18.38 -2.60
N ALA A 323 8.45 -17.78 -1.76
CA ALA A 323 9.85 -18.15 -1.65
C ALA A 323 10.01 -19.64 -1.27
N MET A 324 9.18 -20.14 -0.36
CA MET A 324 9.14 -21.57 -0.01
C MET A 324 8.76 -22.44 -1.22
N ASN A 325 7.74 -22.05 -1.99
CA ASN A 325 7.36 -22.77 -3.21
C ASN A 325 8.46 -22.74 -4.28
N GLN A 326 9.20 -21.63 -4.42
CA GLN A 326 10.35 -21.55 -5.33
C GLN A 326 11.46 -22.53 -4.93
N GLY A 327 11.78 -22.63 -3.64
CA GLY A 327 12.75 -23.61 -3.13
C GLY A 327 12.35 -25.04 -3.49
N TYR A 328 11.07 -25.37 -3.34
CA TYR A 328 10.52 -26.66 -3.77
C TYR A 328 10.65 -26.89 -5.29
N GLU A 329 10.28 -25.90 -6.10
CA GLU A 329 10.26 -25.98 -7.57
C GLU A 329 11.67 -26.10 -8.18
N VAL A 330 12.66 -25.42 -7.60
CA VAL A 330 14.06 -25.55 -8.04
C VAL A 330 14.57 -26.97 -7.83
N VAL A 331 14.29 -27.59 -6.68
CA VAL A 331 14.72 -28.96 -6.43
C VAL A 331 14.04 -29.94 -7.39
N GLN A 332 12.76 -29.73 -7.73
CA GLN A 332 12.10 -30.51 -8.77
C GLN A 332 12.80 -30.37 -10.12
N THR A 333 13.20 -29.15 -10.48
CA THR A 333 13.95 -28.85 -11.72
C THR A 333 15.30 -29.57 -11.74
N ILE A 334 16.06 -29.52 -10.64
CA ILE A 334 17.36 -30.20 -10.50
C ILE A 334 17.23 -31.71 -10.70
N ASN A 335 16.11 -32.30 -10.28
CA ASN A 335 15.81 -33.73 -10.47
C ASN A 335 15.14 -34.05 -11.82
N GLN A 336 15.02 -33.07 -12.72
CA GLN A 336 14.30 -33.18 -14.01
C GLN A 336 12.87 -33.73 -13.89
N LEU A 337 12.20 -33.41 -12.78
CA LEU A 337 10.81 -33.74 -12.55
C LEU A 337 9.91 -32.65 -13.16
N PRO A 338 8.68 -32.97 -13.60
CA PRO A 338 7.76 -31.96 -14.13
C PRO A 338 7.50 -30.85 -13.13
N VAL A 339 7.78 -29.60 -13.53
CA VAL A 339 7.54 -28.40 -12.70
C VAL A 339 6.42 -27.59 -13.32
N VAL A 340 5.32 -27.46 -12.58
CA VAL A 340 4.27 -26.47 -12.85
C VAL A 340 4.34 -25.45 -11.73
N GLN A 341 4.66 -24.20 -12.04
CA GLN A 341 4.79 -23.16 -11.02
C GLN A 341 3.48 -23.02 -10.22
N VAL A 342 3.59 -22.71 -8.93
CA VAL A 342 2.47 -22.73 -7.98
C VAL A 342 1.30 -21.81 -8.33
N ASP A 343 1.61 -20.73 -9.00
CA ASP A 343 0.68 -19.70 -9.48
C ASP A 343 0.09 -20.03 -10.87
N GLU A 344 0.65 -20.98 -11.61
CA GLU A 344 0.24 -21.27 -12.99
C GLU A 344 -1.23 -21.65 -13.13
N PRO A 345 -1.82 -22.53 -12.29
CA PRO A 345 -3.24 -22.84 -12.38
C PRO A 345 -4.14 -21.61 -12.22
N ILE A 346 -3.75 -20.70 -11.33
CA ILE A 346 -4.51 -19.48 -11.04
C ILE A 346 -4.37 -18.48 -12.20
N LEU A 347 -3.17 -18.36 -12.78
CA LEU A 347 -2.95 -17.57 -13.99
C LEU A 347 -3.78 -18.11 -15.17
N ARG A 348 -3.86 -19.43 -15.34
CA ARG A 348 -4.68 -20.04 -16.40
C ARG A 348 -6.15 -19.73 -16.23
N GLU A 349 -6.67 -19.80 -15.00
CA GLU A 349 -8.05 -19.44 -14.70
C GLU A 349 -8.32 -17.96 -15.02
N ARG A 350 -7.47 -17.06 -14.52
CA ARG A 350 -7.62 -15.61 -14.70
C ARG A 350 -7.47 -15.14 -16.15
N LEU A 351 -6.64 -15.82 -16.94
CA LEU A 351 -6.33 -15.47 -18.32
C LEU A 351 -7.13 -16.29 -19.35
N ALA A 352 -8.05 -17.13 -18.89
CA ALA A 352 -8.86 -18.01 -19.74
C ALA A 352 -9.69 -17.26 -20.80
N GLY A 353 -10.00 -15.98 -20.58
CA GLY A 353 -10.79 -15.14 -21.48
C GLY A 353 -10.00 -14.57 -22.67
N TRP A 354 -8.69 -14.81 -22.78
CA TRP A 354 -7.86 -14.26 -23.87
C TRP A 354 -7.10 -15.32 -24.68
N GLN A 355 -6.20 -16.09 -24.06
CA GLN A 355 -5.25 -16.99 -24.77
C GLN A 355 -5.20 -18.39 -24.13
N LYS A 356 -6.36 -19.06 -24.04
CA LYS A 356 -6.50 -20.34 -23.31
C LYS A 356 -5.61 -21.48 -23.81
N SER A 357 -5.25 -21.48 -25.10
CA SER A 357 -4.46 -22.55 -25.73
C SER A 357 -2.94 -22.40 -25.58
N LYS A 358 -2.45 -21.24 -25.12
CA LYS A 358 -1.01 -20.97 -24.97
C LYS A 358 -0.50 -21.41 -23.60
N SER A 359 0.81 -21.64 -23.50
CA SER A 359 1.49 -21.75 -22.22
C SER A 359 1.48 -20.40 -21.50
N ILE A 360 1.57 -20.40 -20.16
CA ILE A 360 1.65 -19.14 -19.42
C ILE A 360 2.92 -18.36 -19.79
N SER A 361 4.02 -19.04 -20.09
CA SER A 361 5.26 -18.43 -20.58
C SER A 361 5.03 -17.57 -21.84
N GLU A 362 4.38 -18.14 -22.86
CA GLU A 362 4.05 -17.43 -24.10
C GLU A 362 3.10 -16.25 -23.86
N ILE A 363 2.13 -16.41 -22.96
CA ILE A 363 1.21 -15.33 -22.60
C ILE A 363 1.98 -14.19 -21.92
N LEU A 364 2.91 -14.49 -21.02
CA LEU A 364 3.75 -13.48 -20.36
C LEU A 364 4.58 -12.70 -21.38
N ASP A 365 5.21 -13.38 -22.34
CA ASP A 365 5.96 -12.74 -23.42
C ASP A 365 5.09 -11.79 -24.24
N GLU A 366 3.86 -12.21 -24.58
CA GLU A 366 2.92 -11.35 -25.30
C GLU A 366 2.46 -10.15 -24.48
N VAL A 367 2.18 -10.32 -23.18
CA VAL A 367 1.81 -9.23 -22.28
C VAL A 367 2.94 -8.21 -22.18
N LEU A 368 4.17 -8.68 -21.92
CA LEU A 368 5.35 -7.83 -21.79
C LEU A 368 5.67 -7.06 -23.08
N ALA A 369 5.48 -7.71 -24.24
CA ALA A 369 5.71 -7.07 -25.54
C ALA A 369 4.63 -6.04 -25.90
N ARG A 370 3.34 -6.36 -25.65
CA ARG A 370 2.21 -5.53 -26.06
C ARG A 370 1.97 -4.35 -25.14
N VAL A 371 2.09 -4.56 -23.83
CA VAL A 371 1.70 -3.56 -22.83
C VAL A 371 2.88 -2.67 -22.50
N ASP A 372 2.79 -1.40 -22.89
CA ASP A 372 3.90 -0.48 -22.66
C ASP A 372 4.23 -0.30 -21.17
N LEU A 373 3.23 -0.32 -20.30
CA LEU A 373 3.39 -0.24 -18.84
C LEU A 373 4.24 -1.38 -18.26
N PHE A 374 4.26 -2.57 -18.89
CA PHE A 374 4.88 -3.77 -18.34
C PHE A 374 6.23 -4.12 -19.00
N LYS A 375 6.65 -3.41 -20.05
CA LYS A 375 7.89 -3.72 -20.80
C LYS A 375 9.17 -3.81 -19.96
N SER A 376 9.27 -3.09 -18.86
CA SER A 376 10.44 -3.10 -17.97
C SER A 376 10.41 -4.21 -16.93
N LEU A 377 9.34 -5.01 -16.88
CA LEU A 377 9.16 -6.05 -15.89
C LEU A 377 9.78 -7.36 -16.34
N THR A 378 10.31 -8.12 -15.37
CA THR A 378 10.68 -9.51 -15.59
C THR A 378 9.44 -10.39 -15.71
N LYS A 379 9.55 -11.57 -16.33
CA LYS A 379 8.47 -12.58 -16.34
C LYS A 379 7.96 -12.89 -14.94
N LEU A 380 8.89 -13.01 -13.99
CA LEU A 380 8.56 -13.11 -12.59
C LEU A 380 7.68 -11.91 -12.19
N GLN A 381 8.15 -10.67 -12.22
CA GLN A 381 7.33 -9.52 -11.79
C GLN A 381 5.95 -9.44 -12.49
N ALA A 382 5.87 -9.82 -13.77
CA ALA A 382 4.60 -9.88 -14.50
C ALA A 382 3.63 -10.92 -13.92
N ARG A 383 4.10 -12.09 -13.50
CA ARG A 383 3.24 -13.12 -12.85
C ARG A 383 2.58 -12.57 -11.59
N GLU A 384 3.30 -11.78 -10.79
CA GLU A 384 2.75 -11.19 -9.56
C GLU A 384 1.57 -10.27 -9.86
N ILE A 385 1.70 -9.44 -10.88
CA ILE A 385 0.63 -8.53 -11.29
C ILE A 385 -0.53 -9.31 -11.87
N LEU A 386 -0.27 -10.29 -12.76
CA LEU A 386 -1.31 -11.07 -13.41
C LEU A 386 -2.09 -11.96 -12.45
N MET A 387 -1.49 -12.36 -11.33
CA MET A 387 -2.17 -13.03 -10.21
C MET A 387 -3.23 -12.14 -9.55
N GLU A 388 -3.13 -10.81 -9.70
CA GLU A 388 -4.14 -9.84 -9.28
C GLU A 388 -5.00 -9.31 -10.45
N SER A 389 -4.82 -9.85 -11.65
CA SER A 389 -5.54 -9.46 -12.86
C SER A 389 -6.59 -10.49 -13.28
N ASN A 390 -7.61 -10.07 -14.02
CA ASN A 390 -8.53 -10.95 -14.74
C ASN A 390 -8.64 -10.48 -16.19
N SER A 391 -8.56 -11.42 -17.13
CA SER A 391 -8.89 -11.14 -18.53
C SER A 391 -10.40 -10.96 -18.70
N ARG A 392 -10.80 -9.89 -19.38
CA ARG A 392 -12.21 -9.57 -19.69
C ARG A 392 -12.34 -9.29 -21.17
N GLN A 393 -13.34 -9.91 -21.79
CA GLN A 393 -13.72 -9.66 -23.18
C GLN A 393 -15.02 -8.87 -23.20
N TYR A 394 -15.06 -7.81 -24.01
CA TYR A 394 -16.22 -6.94 -24.16
C TYR A 394 -16.71 -6.92 -25.61
N LYS A 395 -18.02 -6.80 -25.79
CA LYS A 395 -18.62 -6.57 -27.11
C LYS A 395 -18.41 -5.12 -27.54
N ALA A 396 -18.33 -4.87 -28.85
CA ALA A 396 -18.23 -3.50 -29.37
C ALA A 396 -19.42 -2.65 -28.89
N GLY A 397 -19.12 -1.45 -28.37
CA GLY A 397 -20.08 -0.52 -27.78
C GLY A 397 -20.48 -0.82 -26.34
N GLU A 398 -20.07 -1.96 -25.77
CA GLU A 398 -20.36 -2.32 -24.38
C GLU A 398 -19.69 -1.35 -23.41
N VAL A 399 -20.42 -0.92 -22.38
CA VAL A 399 -19.89 0.02 -21.38
C VAL A 399 -19.07 -0.77 -20.36
N ILE A 400 -17.77 -0.47 -20.29
CA ILE A 400 -16.86 -1.08 -19.30
C ILE A 400 -17.11 -0.45 -17.92
N PHE A 401 -17.20 0.88 -17.87
CA PHE A 401 -17.69 1.62 -16.71
C PHE A 401 -18.23 2.99 -17.13
N LYS A 402 -19.09 3.58 -16.32
CA LYS A 402 -19.66 4.91 -16.51
C LYS A 402 -18.93 5.95 -15.68
N LYS A 403 -19.04 7.21 -16.10
CA LYS A 403 -18.68 8.36 -15.27
C LYS A 403 -19.41 8.27 -13.92
N ASN A 404 -18.70 8.60 -12.85
CA ASN A 404 -19.10 8.52 -11.44
C ASN A 404 -19.26 7.12 -10.85
N ASP A 405 -18.91 6.04 -11.56
CA ASP A 405 -18.90 4.70 -10.99
C ASP A 405 -17.85 4.58 -9.86
N TYR A 406 -18.23 3.85 -8.81
CA TYR A 406 -17.34 3.45 -7.72
C TYR A 406 -16.58 2.19 -8.11
N THR A 407 -15.34 2.34 -8.58
CA THR A 407 -14.50 1.17 -8.86
C THR A 407 -13.03 1.49 -8.54
N ASN A 408 -12.29 0.45 -8.15
CA ASN A 408 -10.87 0.53 -7.78
C ASN A 408 -10.03 -0.39 -8.66
N THR A 409 -10.42 -0.60 -9.91
CA THR A 409 -9.69 -1.46 -10.85
C THR A 409 -8.96 -0.62 -11.89
N PHE A 410 -7.87 -1.18 -12.38
CA PHE A 410 -7.06 -0.60 -13.44
C PHE A 410 -7.16 -1.50 -14.65
N PHE A 411 -7.24 -0.92 -15.84
CA PHE A 411 -7.43 -1.70 -17.05
C PHE A 411 -6.27 -1.51 -18.01
N THR A 412 -5.74 -2.61 -18.50
CA THR A 412 -4.76 -2.63 -19.58
C THR A 412 -5.39 -3.25 -20.81
N ILE A 413 -5.24 -2.62 -21.98
CA ILE A 413 -5.84 -3.08 -23.24
C ILE A 413 -4.89 -4.07 -23.90
N LEU A 414 -5.32 -5.34 -24.01
CA LEU A 414 -4.56 -6.40 -24.65
C LEU A 414 -4.80 -6.44 -26.16
N GLU A 415 -6.08 -6.29 -26.55
CA GLU A 415 -6.54 -6.33 -27.94
C GLU A 415 -7.67 -5.34 -28.18
N GLY A 416 -7.79 -4.92 -29.45
CA GLY A 416 -8.80 -3.97 -29.89
C GLY A 416 -8.52 -2.55 -29.42
N SER A 417 -9.57 -1.86 -29.01
CA SER A 417 -9.51 -0.50 -28.50
C SER A 417 -10.60 -0.27 -27.45
N VAL A 418 -10.52 0.84 -26.73
CA VAL A 418 -11.62 1.40 -25.94
C VAL A 418 -11.84 2.84 -26.35
N ASP A 419 -13.07 3.30 -26.22
CA ASP A 419 -13.48 4.67 -26.48
C ASP A 419 -13.76 5.37 -25.16
N ILE A 420 -12.98 6.42 -24.87
CA ILE A 420 -13.23 7.32 -23.76
C ILE A 420 -14.26 8.34 -24.21
N VAL A 421 -15.43 8.34 -23.58
CA VAL A 421 -16.54 9.23 -23.89
C VAL A 421 -16.59 10.34 -22.85
N PHE A 422 -16.31 11.56 -23.30
CA PHE A 422 -16.45 12.79 -22.53
C PHE A 422 -17.78 13.45 -22.90
N GLU A 423 -18.78 13.28 -22.03
CA GLU A 423 -20.08 13.93 -22.16
C GLU A 423 -19.98 15.41 -21.75
N LYS A 424 -20.55 16.28 -22.58
CA LYS A 424 -20.66 17.73 -22.35
C LYS A 424 -22.13 18.13 -22.39
N ASP A 425 -22.54 19.02 -21.50
CA ASP A 425 -23.91 19.53 -21.48
C ASP A 425 -24.21 20.29 -22.78
N GLY A 426 -25.20 19.80 -23.54
CA GLY A 426 -25.68 20.44 -24.77
C GLY A 426 -24.82 20.21 -26.03
N GLU A 427 -23.71 19.46 -25.95
CA GLU A 427 -22.82 19.19 -27.10
C GLU A 427 -22.71 17.69 -27.43
N LYS A 428 -22.23 17.38 -28.64
CA LYS A 428 -21.89 15.99 -29.00
C LYS A 428 -20.75 15.49 -28.10
N PRO A 429 -20.82 14.24 -27.60
CA PRO A 429 -19.76 13.67 -26.77
C PRO A 429 -18.44 13.64 -27.55
N GLN A 430 -17.37 14.09 -26.91
CA GLN A 430 -16.03 13.94 -27.45
C GLN A 430 -15.55 12.52 -27.17
N VAL A 431 -15.08 11.82 -28.21
CA VAL A 431 -14.62 10.44 -28.11
C VAL A 431 -13.14 10.37 -28.42
N ILE A 432 -12.37 9.76 -27.51
CA ILE A 432 -10.95 9.47 -27.69
C ILE A 432 -10.76 7.96 -27.66
N SER A 433 -10.34 7.38 -28.79
CA SER A 433 -10.05 5.96 -28.88
C SER A 433 -8.63 5.65 -28.40
N LEU A 434 -8.51 4.69 -27.49
CA LEU A 434 -7.25 4.14 -27.00
C LEU A 434 -7.05 2.74 -27.59
N PRO A 435 -5.97 2.50 -28.35
CA PRO A 435 -5.69 1.19 -28.92
C PRO A 435 -5.01 0.27 -27.90
N ALA A 436 -4.95 -1.02 -28.24
CA ALA A 436 -4.16 -2.03 -27.54
C ALA A 436 -2.74 -1.58 -27.18
N GLY A 437 -2.24 -2.07 -26.05
CA GLY A 437 -0.96 -1.71 -25.45
C GLY A 437 -1.01 -0.51 -24.49
N ASN A 438 -2.11 0.26 -24.52
CA ASN A 438 -2.39 1.34 -23.58
C ASN A 438 -3.17 0.83 -22.35
N PHE A 439 -3.40 1.74 -21.40
CA PHE A 439 -4.18 1.48 -20.19
C PHE A 439 -5.13 2.63 -19.88
N PHE A 440 -6.11 2.38 -19.02
CA PHE A 440 -7.07 3.37 -18.54
C PHE A 440 -7.57 3.05 -17.12
N GLY A 441 -8.21 4.04 -16.49
CA GLY A 441 -8.73 3.94 -15.14
C GLY A 441 -7.72 4.35 -14.05
N GLU A 442 -6.56 4.84 -14.46
CA GLU A 442 -5.50 5.38 -13.60
C GLU A 442 -5.97 6.61 -12.81
N MET A 443 -6.87 7.43 -13.37
CA MET A 443 -7.36 8.62 -12.68
C MET A 443 -8.02 8.30 -11.35
N GLY A 444 -8.97 7.35 -11.34
CA GLY A 444 -9.64 6.92 -10.10
C GLY A 444 -8.71 6.17 -9.15
N LEU A 445 -7.75 5.41 -9.70
CA LEU A 445 -6.76 4.68 -8.89
C LEU A 445 -5.84 5.60 -8.11
N VAL A 446 -5.31 6.65 -8.77
CA VAL A 446 -4.35 7.60 -8.19
C VAL A 446 -5.08 8.62 -7.31
N SER A 447 -6.14 9.25 -7.82
CA SER A 447 -6.88 10.27 -7.07
C SER A 447 -7.71 9.70 -5.93
N GLY A 448 -8.07 8.41 -6.01
CA GLY A 448 -9.04 7.77 -5.10
C GLY A 448 -10.49 8.16 -5.35
N ARG A 449 -10.78 8.89 -6.43
CA ARG A 449 -12.14 9.34 -6.78
C ARG A 449 -12.88 8.39 -7.70
N ARG A 450 -14.16 8.67 -7.90
CA ARG A 450 -15.02 7.97 -8.87
C ARG A 450 -14.52 8.16 -10.30
N ARG A 451 -15.02 7.33 -11.22
CA ARG A 451 -14.63 7.40 -12.64
C ARG A 451 -14.92 8.76 -13.25
N THR A 452 -13.94 9.34 -13.93
CA THR A 452 -14.02 10.71 -14.50
C THR A 452 -14.73 10.76 -15.86
N ALA A 453 -14.76 9.64 -16.57
CA ALA A 453 -15.37 9.50 -17.90
C ALA A 453 -16.05 8.14 -18.05
N THR A 454 -16.91 8.02 -19.07
CA THR A 454 -17.51 6.74 -19.47
C THR A 454 -16.60 6.05 -20.48
N ILE A 455 -16.33 4.76 -20.28
CA ILE A 455 -15.52 3.95 -21.21
C ILE A 455 -16.39 2.93 -21.91
N LYS A 456 -16.29 2.89 -23.25
CA LYS A 456 -16.94 1.89 -24.08
C LYS A 456 -15.90 1.02 -24.78
N ALA A 457 -16.20 -0.26 -24.94
CA ALA A 457 -15.35 -1.17 -25.67
C ALA A 457 -15.42 -0.92 -27.19
N GLY A 458 -14.27 -0.89 -27.85
CA GLY A 458 -14.18 -0.91 -29.30
C GLY A 458 -14.37 -2.32 -29.88
N LYS A 459 -14.03 -2.51 -31.15
CA LYS A 459 -14.07 -3.85 -31.78
C LYS A 459 -12.96 -4.74 -31.19
N ASN A 460 -13.29 -6.01 -30.93
CA ASN A 460 -12.37 -7.03 -30.39
C ASN A 460 -11.66 -6.59 -29.10
N CYS A 461 -12.40 -5.95 -28.18
CA CYS A 461 -11.83 -5.40 -26.96
C CYS A 461 -11.58 -6.50 -25.91
N ILE A 462 -10.31 -6.74 -25.62
CA ILE A 462 -9.89 -7.60 -24.51
C ILE A 462 -8.98 -6.78 -23.60
N VAL A 463 -9.28 -6.82 -22.30
CA VAL A 463 -8.54 -6.06 -21.29
C VAL A 463 -8.11 -6.96 -20.13
N LEU A 464 -7.01 -6.59 -19.48
CA LEU A 464 -6.68 -7.06 -18.13
C LEU A 464 -7.25 -6.08 -17.11
N GLU A 465 -8.18 -6.55 -16.31
CA GLU A 465 -8.69 -5.87 -15.13
C GLU A 465 -7.83 -6.22 -13.92
N THR A 466 -7.02 -5.28 -13.44
CA THR A 466 -6.08 -5.46 -12.32
C THR A 466 -6.57 -4.73 -11.07
N ALA A 467 -6.43 -5.36 -9.91
CA ALA A 467 -6.75 -4.74 -8.63
C ALA A 467 -5.86 -3.51 -8.32
N ARG A 468 -6.42 -2.50 -7.62
CA ARG A 468 -5.69 -1.28 -7.23
C ARG A 468 -4.40 -1.58 -6.47
N ARG A 469 -4.41 -2.57 -5.59
CA ARG A 469 -3.24 -2.95 -4.78
C ARG A 469 -2.04 -3.32 -5.65
N GLY A 470 -2.22 -4.21 -6.62
CA GLY A 470 -1.15 -4.66 -7.51
C GLY A 470 -0.52 -3.52 -8.31
N ILE A 471 -1.32 -2.57 -8.79
CA ILE A 471 -0.81 -1.39 -9.50
C ILE A 471 -0.13 -0.39 -8.57
N LEU A 472 -0.67 -0.15 -7.37
CA LEU A 472 0.01 0.70 -6.38
C LEU A 472 1.36 0.10 -5.96
N LYS A 473 1.42 -1.23 -5.80
CA LYS A 473 2.67 -1.95 -5.56
C LYS A 473 3.65 -1.76 -6.71
N LEU A 474 3.19 -1.93 -7.96
CA LEU A 474 4.00 -1.68 -9.15
C LEU A 474 4.56 -0.24 -9.18
N ILE A 475 3.74 0.76 -8.89
CA ILE A 475 4.15 2.18 -8.81
C ILE A 475 5.24 2.38 -7.75
N ALA A 476 5.14 1.69 -6.61
CA ALA A 476 6.11 1.77 -5.53
C ALA A 476 7.43 1.05 -5.84
N THR A 477 7.40 0.01 -6.69
CA THR A 477 8.58 -0.83 -6.98
C THR A 477 9.24 -0.57 -8.33
N SER A 478 8.59 0.15 -9.25
CA SER A 478 9.12 0.49 -10.58
C SER A 478 8.95 1.98 -10.88
N ASP A 479 10.07 2.69 -10.94
CA ASP A 479 10.12 4.11 -11.30
C ASP A 479 9.62 4.34 -12.74
N GLU A 480 9.92 3.44 -13.67
CA GLU A 480 9.44 3.48 -15.05
C GLU A 480 7.92 3.37 -15.13
N ALA A 481 7.33 2.40 -14.41
CA ALA A 481 5.88 2.24 -14.37
C ALA A 481 5.20 3.46 -13.73
N ARG A 482 5.77 4.00 -12.64
CA ARG A 482 5.30 5.26 -12.02
C ARG A 482 5.31 6.41 -13.03
N LYS A 483 6.42 6.65 -13.72
CA LYS A 483 6.55 7.72 -14.72
C LYS A 483 5.52 7.59 -15.85
N LYS A 484 5.27 6.36 -16.34
CA LYS A 484 4.26 6.12 -17.39
C LYS A 484 2.83 6.41 -16.91
N ILE A 485 2.49 5.99 -15.70
CA ILE A 485 1.19 6.26 -15.08
C ILE A 485 1.02 7.76 -14.82
N ASP A 486 2.05 8.44 -14.30
CA ASP A 486 2.06 9.88 -14.07
C ASP A 486 1.85 10.68 -15.35
N ALA A 487 2.63 10.37 -16.40
CA ALA A 487 2.51 11.04 -17.70
C ALA A 487 1.10 10.89 -18.27
N ARG A 488 0.51 9.69 -18.21
CA ARG A 488 -0.85 9.46 -18.69
C ARG A 488 -1.90 10.18 -17.83
N PHE A 489 -1.74 10.17 -16.51
CA PHE A 489 -2.61 10.88 -15.58
C PHE A 489 -2.61 12.39 -15.87
N ILE A 490 -1.44 12.99 -16.12
CA ILE A 490 -1.32 14.41 -16.47
C ILE A 490 -2.08 14.69 -17.75
N ILE A 491 -1.82 13.95 -18.83
CA ILE A 491 -2.48 14.14 -20.14
C ILE A 491 -4.00 14.04 -19.98
N ASN A 492 -4.49 12.97 -19.35
CA ASN A 492 -5.92 12.75 -19.16
C ASN A 492 -6.56 13.83 -18.26
N SER A 493 -5.83 14.33 -17.26
CA SER A 493 -6.28 15.47 -16.44
C SER A 493 -6.41 16.73 -17.28
N LEU A 494 -5.39 17.07 -18.08
CA LEU A 494 -5.44 18.23 -18.95
C LEU A 494 -6.60 18.12 -19.96
N ILE A 495 -6.79 16.95 -20.59
CA ILE A 495 -7.93 16.71 -21.50
C ILE A 495 -9.26 16.91 -20.77
N THR A 496 -9.41 16.33 -19.58
CA THR A 496 -10.67 16.38 -18.82
C THR A 496 -11.02 17.80 -18.39
N TYR A 497 -10.03 18.61 -17.97
CA TYR A 497 -10.28 19.91 -17.35
C TYR A 497 -10.13 21.10 -18.29
N ILE A 498 -9.26 21.00 -19.30
CA ILE A 498 -8.96 22.07 -20.26
C ILE A 498 -9.00 21.62 -21.73
N GLY A 499 -9.30 20.35 -22.03
CA GLY A 499 -9.26 19.80 -23.39
C GLY A 499 -10.35 20.25 -24.34
N ASN A 500 -11.34 21.01 -23.86
CA ASN A 500 -12.37 21.62 -24.71
C ASN A 500 -11.83 22.74 -25.60
N VAL A 501 -10.59 23.17 -25.35
CA VAL A 501 -10.03 24.39 -25.91
C VAL A 501 -8.73 24.15 -26.67
N PHE A 502 -8.07 23.01 -26.44
CA PHE A 502 -6.79 22.68 -27.04
C PHE A 502 -6.90 21.42 -27.90
N SER A 503 -6.08 21.40 -28.95
CA SER A 503 -5.83 20.16 -29.66
C SER A 503 -5.15 19.16 -28.72
N VAL A 504 -5.30 17.87 -29.00
CA VAL A 504 -4.61 16.83 -28.22
C VAL A 504 -3.08 17.03 -28.27
N ASP A 505 -2.55 17.49 -29.40
CA ASP A 505 -1.11 17.71 -29.58
C ASP A 505 -0.58 18.85 -28.70
N ASP A 506 -1.31 19.96 -28.57
CA ASP A 506 -0.95 21.05 -27.67
C ASP A 506 -0.93 20.58 -26.20
N LEU A 507 -1.90 19.75 -25.80
CA LEU A 507 -1.96 19.21 -24.44
C LEU A 507 -0.83 18.22 -24.16
N LEU A 508 -0.39 17.46 -25.17
CA LEU A 508 0.76 16.57 -25.07
C LEU A 508 2.05 17.36 -24.88
N GLU A 509 2.24 18.47 -25.59
CA GLU A 509 3.38 19.38 -25.39
C GLU A 509 3.35 19.96 -23.97
N LEU A 510 2.18 20.46 -23.54
CA LEU A 510 1.99 21.05 -22.22
C LEU A 510 2.26 20.07 -21.08
N SER A 511 1.88 18.81 -21.26
CA SER A 511 2.05 17.77 -20.23
C SER A 511 3.51 17.57 -19.80
N LYS A 512 4.48 17.94 -20.65
CA LYS A 512 5.92 17.84 -20.36
C LYS A 512 6.42 18.91 -19.40
N GLU A 513 5.69 20.02 -19.25
CA GLU A 513 6.07 21.15 -18.40
C GLU A 513 5.33 21.15 -17.05
N VAL A 514 4.43 20.19 -16.83
CA VAL A 514 3.64 20.07 -15.60
C VAL A 514 4.48 19.47 -14.49
N GLU A 515 4.51 20.15 -13.33
CA GLU A 515 5.20 19.68 -12.13
C GLU A 515 4.21 19.02 -11.17
N ILE A 516 4.61 17.91 -10.54
CA ILE A 516 3.84 17.28 -9.46
C ILE A 516 4.43 17.74 -8.13
N LYS A 517 3.62 18.34 -7.26
CA LYS A 517 4.03 18.77 -5.92
C LYS A 517 3.10 18.21 -4.85
N ARG A 518 3.67 17.81 -3.71
CA ARG A 518 2.93 17.32 -2.54
C ARG A 518 2.93 18.36 -1.43
N PHE A 519 1.80 18.47 -0.74
CA PHE A 519 1.54 19.37 0.37
C PHE A 519 1.01 18.57 1.56
N ASN A 520 1.51 18.86 2.77
CA ASN A 520 1.01 18.25 3.99
C ASN A 520 -0.34 18.86 4.38
N ALA A 521 -1.11 18.14 5.21
CA ALA A 521 -2.33 18.68 5.78
C ALA A 521 -2.04 19.99 6.51
N LYS A 522 -2.91 20.99 6.31
CA LYS A 522 -2.87 22.35 6.87
C LYS A 522 -1.73 23.24 6.36
N THR A 523 -0.98 22.84 5.33
CA THR A 523 0.01 23.73 4.71
C THR A 523 -0.65 24.67 3.69
N THR A 524 -0.19 25.91 3.65
CA THR A 524 -0.61 26.89 2.63
C THR A 524 0.07 26.59 1.30
N ILE A 525 -0.72 26.53 0.23
CA ILE A 525 -0.25 26.39 -1.15
C ILE A 525 0.17 27.76 -1.69
N PHE A 526 -0.72 28.75 -1.57
CA PHE A 526 -0.46 30.17 -1.84
C PHE A 526 -1.40 31.04 -1.00
N LYS A 527 -1.02 32.29 -0.75
CA LYS A 527 -1.78 33.26 0.05
C LYS A 527 -2.49 34.28 -0.83
N GLU A 528 -3.55 34.86 -0.28
CA GLU A 528 -4.17 36.07 -0.81
C GLU A 528 -3.11 37.19 -0.93
N GLY A 529 -3.09 37.88 -2.07
CA GLY A 529 -2.13 38.94 -2.37
C GLY A 529 -0.81 38.48 -3.02
N ASP A 530 -0.54 37.17 -3.08
CA ASP A 530 0.63 36.64 -3.78
C ASP A 530 0.53 36.88 -5.30
N GLU A 531 1.68 36.91 -5.98
CA GLU A 531 1.72 36.90 -7.45
C GLU A 531 1.33 35.52 -8.01
N PRO A 532 0.59 35.44 -9.14
CA PRO A 532 0.17 34.17 -9.69
C PRO A 532 1.34 33.43 -10.37
N ASP A 533 1.75 32.32 -9.77
CA ASP A 533 2.85 31.45 -10.23
C ASP A 533 2.39 30.26 -11.11
N GLY A 534 1.11 29.90 -11.04
CA GLY A 534 0.56 28.82 -11.86
C GLY A 534 -0.89 28.44 -11.54
N LEU A 535 -1.42 27.52 -12.35
CA LEU A 535 -2.70 26.87 -12.15
C LEU A 535 -2.46 25.53 -11.45
N TYR A 536 -3.23 25.26 -10.40
CA TYR A 536 -3.04 24.09 -9.55
C TYR A 536 -4.21 23.12 -9.75
N LEU A 537 -3.97 21.99 -10.41
CA LEU A 537 -4.94 20.90 -10.52
C LEU A 537 -4.71 19.91 -9.38
N ILE A 538 -5.74 19.65 -8.59
CA ILE A 538 -5.62 18.75 -7.45
C ILE A 538 -5.61 17.31 -7.95
N ARG A 539 -4.50 16.59 -7.75
CA ARG A 539 -4.31 15.21 -8.19
C ARG A 539 -4.89 14.21 -7.18
N SER A 540 -4.62 14.42 -5.90
CA SER A 540 -5.15 13.62 -4.79
C SER A 540 -5.30 14.50 -3.55
N GLY A 541 -6.26 14.20 -2.68
CA GLY A 541 -6.55 15.01 -1.50
C GLY A 541 -7.43 16.21 -1.82
N SER A 542 -7.30 17.27 -1.02
CA SER A 542 -8.23 18.41 -1.06
C SER A 542 -7.66 19.66 -0.41
N VAL A 543 -8.25 20.80 -0.79
CA VAL A 543 -7.84 22.14 -0.35
C VAL A 543 -9.06 22.98 0.04
N SER A 544 -8.85 23.91 0.96
CA SER A 544 -9.81 24.96 1.31
C SER A 544 -9.36 26.28 0.69
N VAL A 545 -10.30 27.00 0.09
CA VAL A 545 -10.12 28.38 -0.39
C VAL A 545 -10.68 29.31 0.68
N SER A 546 -9.87 30.22 1.21
CA SER A 546 -10.26 31.14 2.27
C SER A 546 -9.81 32.57 1.98
N LYS A 547 -10.56 33.54 2.49
CA LYS A 547 -10.26 34.97 2.33
C LYS A 547 -10.27 35.65 3.69
N ASN A 548 -9.40 36.63 3.88
CA ASN A 548 -9.38 37.37 5.14
C ASN A 548 -10.45 38.47 5.12
N ILE A 549 -11.48 38.33 5.96
CA ILE A 549 -12.57 39.30 6.08
C ILE A 549 -12.61 39.78 7.53
N ASN A 550 -12.38 41.08 7.74
CA ASN A 550 -12.33 41.72 9.07
C ASN A 550 -11.37 41.04 10.06
N GLY A 551 -10.20 40.59 9.57
CA GLY A 551 -9.18 39.94 10.39
C GLY A 551 -9.46 38.46 10.72
N LYS A 552 -10.53 37.86 10.16
CA LYS A 552 -10.82 36.44 10.28
C LYS A 552 -10.73 35.76 8.91
N ASP A 553 -10.08 34.61 8.86
CA ASP A 553 -10.06 33.77 7.66
C ASP A 553 -11.40 33.05 7.50
N GLN A 554 -12.19 33.47 6.51
CA GLN A 554 -13.46 32.84 6.15
C GLN A 554 -13.24 31.88 4.99
N ILE A 555 -13.66 30.62 5.15
CA ILE A 555 -13.59 29.61 4.09
C ILE A 555 -14.72 29.87 3.09
N LEU A 556 -14.34 30.12 1.84
CA LEU A 556 -15.25 30.37 0.73
C LEU A 556 -15.69 29.07 0.07
N ALA A 557 -14.73 28.17 -0.19
CA ALA A 557 -14.98 26.94 -0.94
C ALA A 557 -14.03 25.82 -0.54
N TYR A 558 -14.44 24.60 -0.84
CA TYR A 558 -13.62 23.41 -0.73
C TYR A 558 -13.45 22.78 -2.10
N VAL A 559 -12.22 22.44 -2.44
CA VAL A 559 -11.86 21.92 -3.76
C VAL A 559 -11.12 20.60 -3.57
N SER A 560 -11.69 19.54 -4.13
CA SER A 560 -11.21 18.16 -4.00
C SER A 560 -10.53 17.70 -5.30
N ALA A 561 -9.78 16.60 -5.24
CA ALA A 561 -9.04 16.05 -6.38
C ALA A 561 -9.84 15.98 -7.69
N GLY A 562 -9.22 16.20 -8.83
CA GLY A 562 -9.93 16.34 -10.08
C GLY A 562 -10.71 17.67 -10.22
N ASN A 563 -10.28 18.70 -9.51
CA ASN A 563 -10.66 20.09 -9.75
C ASN A 563 -9.39 20.96 -9.70
N TYR A 564 -9.52 22.24 -10.00
CA TYR A 564 -8.39 23.18 -10.00
C TYR A 564 -8.68 24.48 -9.25
N VAL A 565 -7.60 25.14 -8.82
CA VAL A 565 -7.57 26.44 -8.15
C VAL A 565 -6.46 27.33 -8.72
N GLY A 566 -6.60 28.64 -8.53
CA GLY A 566 -5.60 29.62 -8.94
C GLY A 566 -5.76 30.13 -10.37
N GLU A 567 -6.85 29.82 -11.06
CA GLU A 567 -7.13 30.32 -12.40
C GLU A 567 -7.46 31.82 -12.44
N MET A 568 -8.08 32.36 -11.39
CA MET A 568 -8.63 33.73 -11.39
C MET A 568 -7.54 34.78 -11.67
N ALA A 569 -6.49 34.76 -10.84
CA ALA A 569 -5.34 35.66 -10.91
C ALA A 569 -4.56 35.54 -12.24
N LEU A 570 -4.59 34.37 -12.89
CA LEU A 570 -3.95 34.17 -14.20
C LEU A 570 -4.78 34.75 -15.35
N VAL A 571 -6.10 34.82 -15.20
CA VAL A 571 -7.04 35.25 -16.25
C VAL A 571 -7.27 36.76 -16.23
N ASP A 572 -7.31 37.36 -15.05
CA ASP A 572 -7.49 38.80 -14.86
C ASP A 572 -6.15 39.56 -14.70
N ASN A 573 -5.04 38.83 -14.66
CA ASN A 573 -3.69 39.35 -14.45
C ASN A 573 -3.58 40.19 -13.16
N SER A 574 -4.29 39.73 -12.11
CA SER A 574 -4.28 40.30 -10.78
C SER A 574 -3.51 39.44 -9.77
N LYS A 575 -3.44 39.89 -8.53
CA LYS A 575 -2.91 39.10 -7.41
C LYS A 575 -3.88 38.00 -6.99
N ARG A 576 -3.40 36.98 -6.28
CA ARG A 576 -4.25 35.94 -5.70
C ARG A 576 -5.40 36.56 -4.88
N THR A 577 -6.64 36.24 -5.24
CA THR A 577 -7.85 36.80 -4.61
C THR A 577 -8.26 36.10 -3.31
N ALA A 578 -7.64 34.95 -3.02
CA ALA A 578 -7.90 34.14 -1.83
C ALA A 578 -6.66 33.28 -1.53
N SER A 579 -6.55 32.85 -0.27
CA SER A 579 -5.57 31.86 0.18
C SER A 579 -6.07 30.44 -0.07
N VAL A 580 -5.16 29.53 -0.39
CA VAL A 580 -5.47 28.11 -0.56
C VAL A 580 -4.61 27.28 0.38
N ASN A 581 -5.27 26.45 1.18
CA ASN A 581 -4.62 25.58 2.17
C ASN A 581 -4.99 24.12 1.92
N ALA A 582 -4.01 23.22 2.00
CA ALA A 582 -4.28 21.79 1.96
C ALA A 582 -5.05 21.35 3.21
N VAL A 583 -6.17 20.64 3.05
CA VAL A 583 -6.98 20.16 4.21
C VAL A 583 -6.46 18.81 4.69
N VAL A 584 -6.10 17.95 3.75
CA VAL A 584 -5.42 16.67 3.97
C VAL A 584 -4.08 16.68 3.25
N MET A 585 -3.33 15.57 3.27
CA MET A 585 -2.17 15.45 2.39
C MET A 585 -2.65 15.50 0.93
N THR A 586 -2.14 16.47 0.18
CA THR A 586 -2.64 16.84 -1.13
C THR A 586 -1.51 16.86 -2.14
N GLU A 587 -1.69 16.14 -3.25
CA GLU A 587 -0.82 16.25 -4.41
C GLU A 587 -1.50 17.12 -5.46
N VAL A 588 -0.73 17.99 -6.10
CA VAL A 588 -1.21 18.89 -7.15
C VAL A 588 -0.33 18.79 -8.38
N LEU A 589 -0.93 18.96 -9.55
CA LEU A 589 -0.27 19.23 -10.81
C LEU A 589 -0.20 20.74 -10.98
N ILE A 590 0.99 21.28 -11.15
CA ILE A 590 1.23 22.72 -11.33
C ILE A 590 1.50 22.98 -12.79
N LEU A 591 0.59 23.72 -13.42
CA LEU A 591 0.81 24.31 -14.73
C LEU A 591 1.33 25.74 -14.53
N LYS A 592 2.61 25.98 -14.83
CA LYS A 592 3.28 27.26 -14.58
C LYS A 592 2.59 28.42 -15.31
N ALA A 593 2.61 29.61 -14.70
CA ALA A 593 1.99 30.80 -15.26
C ALA A 593 2.49 31.13 -16.67
N GLU A 594 3.79 30.95 -16.94
CA GLU A 594 4.37 31.17 -18.27
C GLU A 594 3.78 30.23 -19.33
N SER A 595 3.69 28.94 -19.01
CA SER A 595 3.10 27.92 -19.88
C SER A 595 1.61 28.18 -20.11
N PHE A 596 0.90 28.59 -19.04
CA PHE A 596 -0.50 28.99 -19.13
C PHE A 596 -0.70 30.23 -20.01
N LYS A 597 0.18 31.24 -19.89
CA LYS A 597 0.10 32.46 -20.71
C LYS A 597 0.34 32.16 -22.18
N LYS A 598 1.38 31.38 -22.51
CA LYS A 598 1.63 30.90 -23.88
C LYS A 598 0.39 30.19 -24.46
N MET A 599 -0.30 29.44 -23.62
CA MET A 599 -1.50 28.70 -23.99
C MET A 599 -2.70 29.64 -24.24
N VAL A 600 -2.91 30.65 -23.41
CA VAL A 600 -3.93 31.70 -23.62
C VAL A 600 -3.65 32.51 -24.90
N ASP A 601 -2.39 32.88 -25.13
CA ASP A 601 -1.97 33.65 -26.31
C ASP A 601 -2.23 32.87 -27.62
N LYS A 602 -2.06 31.54 -27.59
CA LYS A 602 -2.38 30.65 -28.72
C LYS A 602 -3.89 30.51 -28.98
N ASN A 603 -4.74 30.65 -27.95
CA ASN A 603 -6.19 30.53 -28.11
C ASN A 603 -6.98 31.51 -27.21
N PRO A 604 -7.31 32.72 -27.72
CA PRO A 604 -8.05 33.73 -26.98
C PRO A 604 -9.44 33.31 -26.49
N VAL A 605 -10.05 32.28 -27.09
CA VAL A 605 -11.34 31.71 -26.66
C VAL A 605 -11.21 31.05 -25.28
N LEU A 606 -10.02 30.54 -24.92
CA LEU A 606 -9.75 30.01 -23.58
C LEU A 606 -10.06 31.04 -22.50
N LEU A 607 -9.60 32.27 -22.72
CA LEU A 607 -9.77 33.35 -21.76
C LEU A 607 -11.26 33.67 -21.57
N GLN A 608 -12.08 33.57 -22.62
CA GLN A 608 -13.52 33.77 -22.53
C GLN A 608 -14.22 32.66 -21.73
N ILE A 609 -13.90 31.39 -21.99
CA ILE A 609 -14.48 30.25 -21.26
C ILE A 609 -14.08 30.29 -19.78
N MET A 610 -12.80 30.59 -19.50
CA MET A 610 -12.31 30.72 -18.14
C MET A 610 -12.91 31.94 -17.43
N ARG A 611 -13.10 33.07 -18.12
CA ARG A 611 -13.85 34.23 -17.59
C ARG A 611 -15.29 33.89 -17.24
N ALA A 612 -15.99 33.11 -18.06
CA ALA A 612 -17.37 32.68 -17.77
C ALA A 612 -17.44 31.81 -16.50
N LYS A 613 -16.54 30.84 -16.35
CA LYS A 613 -16.43 30.04 -15.11
C LYS A 613 -16.00 30.88 -13.90
N MET A 614 -15.12 31.86 -14.11
CA MET A 614 -14.69 32.80 -13.08
C MET A 614 -15.86 33.65 -12.59
N ILE A 615 -16.75 34.13 -13.46
CA ILE A 615 -17.94 34.89 -13.07
C ILE A 615 -18.86 34.03 -12.18
N ASP A 616 -19.06 32.76 -12.53
CA ASP A 616 -19.87 31.84 -11.72
C ASP A 616 -19.24 31.59 -10.34
N ARG A 617 -17.92 31.35 -10.29
CA ARG A 617 -17.15 31.22 -9.03
C ARG A 617 -17.18 32.51 -8.20
N THR A 618 -17.05 33.68 -8.81
CA THR A 618 -17.13 34.96 -8.12
C THR A 618 -18.54 35.16 -7.56
N ARG A 619 -19.59 34.83 -8.32
CA ARG A 619 -20.98 34.90 -7.83
C ARG A 619 -21.23 33.97 -6.65
N GLN A 620 -20.68 32.75 -6.69
CA GLN A 620 -20.73 31.80 -5.58
C GLN A 620 -19.94 32.32 -4.36
N ASN A 621 -18.74 32.85 -4.57
CA ASN A 621 -17.94 33.43 -3.49
C ASN A 621 -18.62 34.64 -2.86
N THR A 622 -19.16 35.57 -3.64
CA THR A 622 -19.87 36.76 -3.14
C THR A 622 -21.18 36.39 -2.42
N SER A 623 -21.90 35.36 -2.88
CA SER A 623 -23.05 34.85 -2.12
C SER A 623 -22.61 34.20 -0.80
N HIS A 624 -21.51 33.47 -0.78
CA HIS A 624 -20.92 32.91 0.45
C HIS A 624 -20.37 33.98 1.41
N GLU A 625 -19.82 35.08 0.89
CA GLU A 625 -19.42 36.26 1.66
C GLU A 625 -20.64 36.97 2.29
N ALA A 626 -21.82 36.87 1.68
CA ALA A 626 -23.08 37.44 2.18
C ALA A 626 -23.84 36.56 3.18
N LEU A 627 -23.43 35.29 3.36
CA LEU A 627 -24.04 34.38 4.34
C LEU A 627 -23.63 34.80 5.76
N GLY A 628 -24.60 34.81 6.69
CA GLY A 628 -24.39 35.22 8.09
C GLY A 628 -23.41 34.33 8.86
N GLN A 629 -23.02 34.78 10.07
CA GLN A 629 -22.06 34.06 10.94
C GLN A 629 -22.47 32.60 11.23
N ASP A 630 -23.77 32.29 11.32
CA ASP A 630 -24.26 30.94 11.64
C ASP A 630 -24.05 29.93 10.48
N GLN A 631 -24.24 30.33 9.22
CA GLN A 631 -24.07 29.45 8.06
C GLN A 631 -22.58 29.18 7.75
N SER A 632 -21.73 30.20 7.90
CA SER A 632 -20.26 29.99 7.86
C SER A 632 -19.77 29.09 9.00
N GLY A 633 -20.42 29.16 10.17
CA GLY A 633 -20.20 28.26 11.30
C GLY A 633 -20.48 26.79 10.99
N ILE A 634 -21.60 26.47 10.34
CA ILE A 634 -21.96 25.10 9.94
C ILE A 634 -20.96 24.55 8.92
N ALA A 635 -20.60 25.34 7.90
CA ALA A 635 -19.59 24.94 6.92
C ALA A 635 -18.23 24.67 7.58
N ASN A 636 -17.77 25.55 8.46
CA ASN A 636 -16.55 25.36 9.25
C ASN A 636 -16.62 24.12 10.15
N PHE A 637 -17.78 23.86 10.77
CA PHE A 637 -18.00 22.67 11.57
C PHE A 637 -17.83 21.40 10.73
N PHE A 638 -18.49 21.29 9.57
CA PHE A 638 -18.36 20.13 8.68
C PHE A 638 -16.92 19.90 8.22
N LEU A 639 -16.19 20.99 7.95
CA LEU A 639 -14.78 20.94 7.59
C LEU A 639 -13.91 20.47 8.75
N SER A 640 -14.11 21.02 9.95
CA SER A 640 -13.41 20.61 11.17
C SER A 640 -13.62 19.12 11.47
N GLN A 641 -14.81 18.62 11.15
CA GLN A 641 -15.12 17.22 11.33
C GLN A 641 -14.53 16.36 10.22
N GLY A 642 -14.14 16.91 9.07
CA GLY A 642 -13.56 16.18 7.94
C GLY A 642 -14.61 15.54 7.02
N LEU A 643 -15.76 16.19 6.84
CA LEU A 643 -16.84 15.70 5.96
C LEU A 643 -16.58 15.93 4.47
N GLY A 644 -15.57 16.73 4.09
CA GLY A 644 -15.27 17.01 2.68
C GLY A 644 -14.89 15.78 1.85
N GLU A 645 -14.36 14.74 2.49
CA GLU A 645 -14.01 13.46 1.86
C GLU A 645 -15.10 12.38 2.09
N ALA A 646 -16.19 12.68 2.79
CA ALA A 646 -17.23 11.71 3.09
C ALA A 646 -18.16 11.52 1.88
N SER A 647 -18.54 10.28 1.58
CA SER A 647 -19.56 10.03 0.57
C SER A 647 -20.95 9.88 1.16
N ASP A 648 -21.03 9.43 2.41
CA ASP A 648 -22.26 9.19 3.15
C ASP A 648 -21.97 9.34 4.65
N VAL A 649 -22.73 10.20 5.34
CA VAL A 649 -22.53 10.54 6.76
C VAL A 649 -23.82 10.28 7.51
N LEU A 650 -23.71 9.67 8.70
CA LEU A 650 -24.80 9.62 9.67
C LEU A 650 -24.86 10.97 10.40
N VAL A 651 -26.00 11.64 10.35
CA VAL A 651 -26.27 12.89 11.05
C VAL A 651 -27.50 12.70 11.92
N ILE A 652 -27.48 13.26 13.13
CA ILE A 652 -28.61 13.26 14.06
C ILE A 652 -29.04 14.71 14.29
N ASP A 653 -30.29 15.01 13.97
CA ASP A 653 -30.92 16.28 14.35
C ASP A 653 -31.31 16.24 15.83
N GLU A 654 -30.58 16.96 16.68
CA GLU A 654 -30.84 17.03 18.12
C GLU A 654 -32.17 17.69 18.46
N SER A 655 -32.79 18.45 17.56
CA SER A 655 -34.13 19.00 17.80
C SER A 655 -35.24 17.96 17.69
N LEU A 656 -34.98 16.83 17.02
CA LEU A 656 -35.88 15.69 16.89
C LEU A 656 -35.46 14.50 17.75
N CYS A 657 -34.21 14.46 18.20
CA CYS A 657 -33.65 13.32 18.92
C CYS A 657 -34.15 13.26 20.36
N VAL A 658 -34.90 12.19 20.70
CA VAL A 658 -35.36 11.91 22.08
C VAL A 658 -34.37 11.05 22.88
N GLN A 659 -33.14 10.87 22.39
CA GLN A 659 -32.06 10.12 23.04
C GLN A 659 -32.41 8.68 23.48
N CYS A 660 -33.38 8.04 22.83
CA CYS A 660 -33.82 6.67 23.15
C CYS A 660 -32.78 5.56 22.88
N ASN A 661 -31.64 5.87 22.26
CA ASN A 661 -30.59 4.90 21.85
C ASN A 661 -31.03 3.78 20.89
N ASN A 662 -32.24 3.84 20.31
CA ASN A 662 -32.73 2.83 19.37
C ASN A 662 -31.82 2.65 18.16
N CYS A 663 -31.19 3.73 17.67
CA CYS A 663 -30.29 3.66 16.53
C CYS A 663 -29.05 2.79 16.79
N GLU A 664 -28.50 2.85 18.01
CA GLU A 664 -27.33 2.08 18.45
C GLU A 664 -27.72 0.63 18.79
N THR A 665 -28.82 0.47 19.53
CA THR A 665 -29.38 -0.84 19.90
C THR A 665 -29.71 -1.66 18.66
N ALA A 666 -30.45 -1.09 17.71
CA ALA A 666 -30.78 -1.77 16.46
C ALA A 666 -29.54 -2.09 15.62
N CYS A 667 -28.51 -1.22 15.64
CA CYS A 667 -27.25 -1.51 14.96
C CYS A 667 -26.55 -2.73 15.56
N SER A 668 -26.46 -2.78 16.89
CA SER A 668 -25.90 -3.90 17.65
C SER A 668 -26.64 -5.21 17.37
N GLU A 669 -27.97 -5.22 17.48
CA GLU A 669 -28.79 -6.42 17.22
C GLU A 669 -28.70 -6.92 15.79
N THR A 670 -28.60 -6.00 14.83
CA THR A 670 -28.42 -6.34 13.41
C THR A 670 -27.04 -6.97 13.13
N HIS A 671 -26.04 -6.66 13.96
CA HIS A 671 -24.65 -6.99 13.72
C HIS A 671 -24.03 -7.75 14.90
N ASP A 672 -24.68 -8.84 15.29
CA ASP A 672 -24.15 -9.85 16.22
C ASP A 672 -23.71 -9.27 17.58
N GLY A 673 -24.46 -8.29 18.10
CA GLY A 673 -24.18 -7.66 19.39
C GLY A 673 -23.05 -6.63 19.35
N VAL A 674 -22.52 -6.30 18.18
CA VAL A 674 -21.46 -5.30 18.00
C VAL A 674 -22.03 -4.08 17.28
N SER A 675 -22.35 -3.03 18.03
CA SER A 675 -22.76 -1.76 17.44
C SER A 675 -21.64 -1.18 16.57
N ARG A 676 -22.00 -0.71 15.38
CA ARG A 676 -21.09 -0.12 14.39
C ARG A 676 -21.17 1.42 14.35
N LEU A 677 -21.80 2.00 15.36
CA LEU A 677 -21.90 3.43 15.61
C LEU A 677 -21.87 3.67 17.13
N ASN A 678 -21.38 4.84 17.53
CA ASN A 678 -21.53 5.35 18.89
C ASN A 678 -22.31 6.66 18.80
N ARG A 679 -23.56 6.66 19.32
CA ARG A 679 -24.47 7.80 19.22
C ARG A 679 -24.10 8.93 20.18
N ALA A 680 -23.52 8.60 21.33
CA ALA A 680 -23.20 9.59 22.35
C ALA A 680 -21.88 10.32 22.06
N ALA A 681 -20.96 9.65 21.37
CA ALA A 681 -19.69 10.23 20.95
C ALA A 681 -19.81 10.91 19.59
N GLY A 682 -19.07 11.99 19.41
CA GLY A 682 -19.13 12.78 18.18
C GLY A 682 -19.05 14.26 18.49
N ALA A 683 -19.14 15.09 17.46
CA ALA A 683 -19.20 16.53 17.64
C ALA A 683 -20.61 17.03 17.32
N THR A 684 -21.05 18.04 18.06
CA THR A 684 -22.33 18.73 17.85
C THR A 684 -22.05 20.19 17.52
N TYR A 685 -22.77 20.74 16.55
CA TYR A 685 -22.82 22.17 16.28
C TYR A 685 -24.25 22.59 15.92
N ALA A 686 -24.74 23.64 16.56
CA ALA A 686 -26.15 24.02 16.53
C ALA A 686 -27.05 22.82 16.88
N LYS A 687 -27.86 22.33 15.94
CA LYS A 687 -28.76 21.17 16.12
C LYS A 687 -28.22 19.89 15.48
N LEU A 688 -27.03 19.92 14.90
CA LEU A 688 -26.47 18.82 14.13
C LEU A 688 -25.42 18.09 14.93
N HIS A 689 -25.72 16.83 15.26
CA HIS A 689 -24.78 15.91 15.86
C HIS A 689 -24.24 14.93 14.82
N ILE A 690 -22.91 14.82 14.75
CA ILE A 690 -22.21 13.87 13.88
C ILE A 690 -21.64 12.76 14.78
N PRO A 691 -22.34 11.63 14.93
CA PRO A 691 -21.89 10.53 15.76
C PRO A 691 -20.65 9.85 15.19
N ILE A 692 -19.93 9.09 16.02
CA ILE A 692 -18.84 8.22 15.54
C ILE A 692 -19.46 7.05 14.76
N ALA A 693 -19.50 7.20 13.44
CA ALA A 693 -19.92 6.17 12.49
C ALA A 693 -19.12 6.29 11.19
N CYS A 694 -18.98 5.18 10.46
CA CYS A 694 -18.23 5.20 9.20
C CYS A 694 -18.86 6.17 8.18
N ARG A 695 -18.00 6.97 7.55
CA ARG A 695 -18.36 8.01 6.57
C ARG A 695 -18.24 7.58 5.11
N HIS A 696 -17.93 6.30 4.90
CA HIS A 696 -17.74 5.65 3.60
C HIS A 696 -16.89 6.49 2.62
N CYS A 697 -15.83 7.13 3.15
CA CYS A 697 -15.06 8.21 2.51
C CYS A 697 -14.78 7.92 1.04
N GLU A 698 -14.75 8.94 0.18
CA GLU A 698 -14.45 8.77 -1.24
C GLU A 698 -13.10 8.07 -1.46
N ASN A 699 -12.07 8.46 -0.70
CA ASN A 699 -10.76 7.80 -0.66
C ASN A 699 -10.50 7.19 0.74
N PRO A 700 -10.85 5.91 1.00
CA PRO A 700 -10.79 5.34 2.34
C PRO A 700 -9.35 4.98 2.71
N SER A 701 -8.77 5.70 3.67
CA SER A 701 -7.45 5.37 4.25
C SER A 701 -7.41 3.94 4.81
N CYS A 702 -8.54 3.43 5.29
CA CYS A 702 -8.66 2.07 5.80
C CYS A 702 -8.43 0.97 4.75
N MET A 703 -8.67 1.25 3.45
CA MET A 703 -8.46 0.27 2.37
C MET A 703 -7.00 0.15 1.93
N LYS A 704 -6.20 1.21 2.12
CA LYS A 704 -4.85 1.31 1.51
C LYS A 704 -3.89 0.20 1.97
N ASP A 705 -3.92 -0.16 3.25
CA ASP A 705 -2.96 -1.08 3.86
C ASP A 705 -3.61 -2.35 4.43
N CYS A 706 -4.71 -2.82 3.83
CA CYS A 706 -5.35 -4.07 4.24
C CYS A 706 -4.59 -5.28 3.62
N PRO A 707 -3.79 -6.05 4.39
CA PRO A 707 -2.97 -7.11 3.81
C PRO A 707 -3.75 -8.19 3.05
N PRO A 708 -4.91 -8.69 3.54
CA PRO A 708 -5.71 -9.68 2.82
C PRO A 708 -6.73 -9.06 1.85
N ASP A 709 -6.67 -7.74 1.61
CA ASP A 709 -7.68 -6.99 0.84
C ASP A 709 -9.13 -7.20 1.36
N ALA A 710 -9.26 -7.31 2.68
CA ALA A 710 -10.55 -7.57 3.34
C ALA A 710 -11.49 -6.36 3.33
N LEU A 711 -10.99 -5.15 3.05
CA LEU A 711 -11.81 -3.95 2.94
C LEU A 711 -12.11 -3.68 1.47
N SER A 712 -13.37 -3.79 1.10
CA SER A 712 -13.83 -3.62 -0.27
C SER A 712 -14.87 -2.50 -0.35
N ARG A 713 -15.09 -1.98 -1.56
CA ARG A 713 -16.15 -1.01 -1.83
C ARG A 713 -17.22 -1.65 -2.71
N GLY A 714 -18.49 -1.48 -2.33
CA GLY A 714 -19.62 -1.89 -3.14
C GLY A 714 -19.97 -0.88 -4.23
N SER A 715 -20.91 -1.25 -5.10
CA SER A 715 -21.37 -0.42 -6.22
C SER A 715 -22.04 0.87 -5.77
N ASN A 716 -22.62 0.89 -4.56
CA ASN A 716 -23.32 2.05 -4.02
C ASN A 716 -22.39 2.98 -3.23
N GLY A 717 -21.09 2.69 -3.22
CA GLY A 717 -20.08 3.49 -2.55
C GLY A 717 -19.81 3.06 -1.11
N GLU A 718 -20.50 2.06 -0.57
CA GLU A 718 -20.26 1.61 0.79
C GLU A 718 -18.93 0.85 0.92
N VAL A 719 -18.07 1.29 1.82
CA VAL A 719 -16.88 0.52 2.24
C VAL A 719 -17.30 -0.53 3.26
N PHE A 720 -16.91 -1.79 3.09
CA PHE A 720 -17.27 -2.90 4.01
C PHE A 720 -16.08 -3.84 4.24
N VAL A 721 -16.16 -4.63 5.31
CA VAL A 721 -15.18 -5.69 5.64
C VAL A 721 -15.75 -7.03 5.20
N ASN A 722 -14.97 -7.81 4.45
CA ASN A 722 -15.32 -9.16 3.99
C ASN A 722 -14.65 -10.24 4.88
N ASP A 723 -14.93 -11.51 4.59
CA ASP A 723 -14.49 -12.65 5.40
C ASP A 723 -12.99 -12.94 5.36
N SER A 724 -12.25 -12.34 4.41
CA SER A 724 -10.79 -12.42 4.37
C SER A 724 -10.12 -11.63 5.50
N CYS A 725 -10.88 -10.98 6.39
CA CYS A 725 -10.32 -10.18 7.48
C CYS A 725 -9.53 -11.03 8.47
N ILE A 726 -8.23 -10.75 8.53
CA ILE A 726 -7.26 -11.43 9.40
C ILE A 726 -7.13 -10.83 10.80
N GLY A 727 -7.78 -9.70 11.10
CA GLY A 727 -7.68 -9.11 12.42
C GLY A 727 -6.41 -8.29 12.71
N CYS A 728 -5.64 -7.87 11.71
CA CYS A 728 -4.35 -7.19 11.91
C CYS A 728 -4.42 -5.76 12.50
N GLY A 729 -5.59 -5.12 12.52
CA GLY A 729 -5.77 -3.77 13.06
C GLY A 729 -5.20 -2.62 12.19
N ASN A 730 -4.64 -2.88 11.00
CA ASN A 730 -4.13 -1.80 10.13
C ASN A 730 -5.23 -0.78 9.78
N CYS A 731 -6.41 -1.27 9.44
CA CYS A 731 -7.53 -0.42 9.06
C CYS A 731 -8.04 0.47 10.21
N GLU A 732 -8.01 -0.03 11.46
CA GLU A 732 -8.32 0.72 12.68
C GLU A 732 -7.34 1.89 12.85
N ARG A 733 -6.04 1.60 12.79
CA ARG A 733 -4.98 2.62 12.87
C ARG A 733 -5.02 3.64 11.73
N ASN A 734 -5.42 3.21 10.54
CA ASN A 734 -5.51 4.07 9.36
C ASN A 734 -6.78 4.93 9.34
N CYS A 735 -7.79 4.65 10.17
CA CYS A 735 -9.02 5.42 10.16
C CYS A 735 -8.83 6.74 10.94
N PRO A 736 -8.84 7.91 10.28
CA PRO A 736 -8.62 9.18 10.99
C PRO A 736 -9.79 9.58 11.89
N TYR A 737 -10.92 8.87 11.80
CA TYR A 737 -12.16 9.15 12.52
C TYR A 737 -12.44 8.15 13.65
N GLY A 738 -11.56 7.16 13.87
CA GLY A 738 -11.74 6.16 14.92
C GLY A 738 -13.01 5.30 14.78
N VAL A 739 -13.50 5.08 13.56
CA VAL A 739 -14.80 4.40 13.32
C VAL A 739 -14.71 2.88 13.16
N ILE A 740 -13.49 2.34 13.09
CA ILE A 740 -13.25 0.91 12.93
C ILE A 740 -12.80 0.38 14.28
N GLN A 741 -13.38 -0.73 14.72
CA GLN A 741 -13.05 -1.40 15.97
C GLN A 741 -12.70 -2.86 15.72
N MET A 742 -11.79 -3.41 16.53
CA MET A 742 -11.46 -4.83 16.50
C MET A 742 -12.36 -5.60 17.48
N ALA A 743 -13.30 -6.41 16.96
CA ALA A 743 -14.27 -7.17 17.76
C ALA A 743 -14.32 -8.64 17.36
N VAL A 744 -14.73 -9.51 18.29
CA VAL A 744 -14.95 -10.93 18.01
C VAL A 744 -16.34 -11.07 17.38
N ASN A 745 -16.40 -11.54 16.14
CA ASN A 745 -17.68 -11.88 15.51
C ASN A 745 -18.15 -13.24 16.02
N LYS A 746 -19.02 -13.25 17.03
CA LYS A 746 -19.79 -14.44 17.39
C LYS A 746 -21.20 -13.98 17.75
N PRO A 747 -22.26 -14.57 17.15
CA PRO A 747 -23.61 -14.19 17.50
C PRO A 747 -23.82 -14.44 19.01
N PRO A 748 -24.35 -13.46 19.77
CA PRO A 748 -24.76 -13.73 21.14
C PRO A 748 -25.80 -14.85 21.12
N LYS A 749 -25.75 -15.76 22.10
CA LYS A 749 -26.79 -16.80 22.24
C LYS A 749 -28.17 -16.11 22.26
N LYS A 750 -29.11 -16.58 21.44
CA LYS A 750 -30.49 -16.08 21.48
C LYS A 750 -31.09 -16.45 22.84
N GLY A 751 -31.19 -15.48 23.73
CA GLY A 751 -31.92 -15.60 24.99
C GLY A 751 -33.44 -15.69 24.72
N ALA A 752 -34.13 -16.44 25.58
CA ALA A 752 -35.56 -16.74 25.47
C ALA A 752 -36.42 -15.49 25.66
N GLY A 753 -36.69 -14.75 24.57
CA GLY A 753 -37.49 -13.52 24.59
C GLY A 753 -38.90 -13.71 25.19
N LEU A 754 -39.49 -14.90 25.09
CA LEU A 754 -40.76 -15.21 25.76
C LEU A 754 -40.61 -15.42 27.28
N SER A 755 -39.49 -15.96 27.77
CA SER A 755 -39.35 -16.24 29.20
C SER A 755 -39.13 -14.97 30.01
N TRP A 756 -38.40 -14.00 29.45
CA TRP A 756 -38.29 -12.68 30.06
C TRP A 756 -39.63 -11.93 30.04
N LEU A 757 -40.32 -11.93 28.89
CA LEU A 757 -41.60 -11.24 28.74
C LEU A 757 -42.71 -11.82 29.65
N LEU A 758 -42.76 -13.15 29.80
CA LEU A 758 -43.84 -13.83 30.54
C LEU A 758 -43.52 -14.05 32.02
N PHE A 759 -42.25 -14.19 32.39
CA PHE A 759 -41.85 -14.65 33.73
C PHE A 759 -40.77 -13.79 34.39
N GLY A 760 -40.26 -12.74 33.73
CA GLY A 760 -39.12 -11.97 34.24
C GLY A 760 -37.83 -12.82 34.38
N LEU A 761 -37.79 -13.99 33.74
CA LEU A 761 -36.68 -14.93 33.83
C LEU A 761 -35.76 -14.78 32.61
N GLY A 762 -34.52 -14.34 32.85
CA GLY A 762 -33.50 -14.10 31.83
C GLY A 762 -33.04 -12.64 31.77
N GLU A 763 -32.11 -12.32 30.86
CA GLU A 763 -31.67 -10.93 30.63
C GLU A 763 -32.69 -10.14 29.79
N GLU A 764 -32.80 -8.83 30.06
CA GLU A 764 -33.66 -7.90 29.33
C GLU A 764 -33.27 -7.80 27.84
N PRO A 765 -34.23 -7.76 26.90
CA PRO A 765 -33.96 -7.50 25.50
C PRO A 765 -33.11 -6.23 25.32
N GLY A 766 -31.94 -6.38 24.70
CA GLY A 766 -31.03 -5.25 24.42
C GLY A 766 -29.89 -5.04 25.43
N HIS A 767 -29.87 -5.74 26.58
CA HIS A 767 -28.70 -5.82 27.45
C HIS A 767 -28.12 -7.23 27.37
N ARG A 768 -26.98 -7.39 26.69
CA ARG A 768 -26.24 -8.67 26.63
C ARG A 768 -24.76 -8.42 26.78
N ALA A 769 -24.16 -9.00 27.81
CA ALA A 769 -22.70 -9.03 27.91
C ALA A 769 -22.15 -9.94 26.78
N PRO A 770 -21.12 -9.51 26.05
CA PRO A 770 -20.49 -10.37 25.05
C PRO A 770 -19.85 -11.61 25.72
N ASP A 771 -20.42 -12.80 25.54
CA ASP A 771 -19.81 -14.08 25.93
C ASP A 771 -18.83 -14.54 24.84
N TYR A 772 -17.61 -14.00 24.87
CA TYR A 772 -16.53 -14.44 23.99
C TYR A 772 -15.25 -14.77 24.77
N ASP A 773 -14.52 -15.78 24.28
CA ASP A 773 -13.17 -16.07 24.72
C ASP A 773 -12.27 -14.87 24.42
N PRO A 774 -11.65 -14.22 25.43
CA PRO A 774 -10.75 -13.08 25.22
C PRO A 774 -9.57 -13.37 24.28
N ALA A 775 -9.20 -14.65 24.12
CA ALA A 775 -8.18 -15.11 23.19
C ALA A 775 -8.69 -15.29 21.74
N ALA A 776 -10.00 -15.20 21.51
CA ALA A 776 -10.59 -15.35 20.18
C ALA A 776 -10.12 -14.25 19.22
N ARG A 777 -9.94 -14.65 17.95
CA ARG A 777 -9.47 -13.75 16.89
C ARG A 777 -10.48 -12.62 16.64
N LYS A 778 -10.05 -11.38 16.91
CA LYS A 778 -10.81 -10.17 16.59
C LYS A 778 -10.76 -9.89 15.08
N ARG A 779 -11.88 -9.45 14.51
CA ARG A 779 -11.99 -8.95 13.12
C ARG A 779 -12.33 -7.46 13.15
N ALA A 780 -12.00 -6.78 12.06
CA ALA A 780 -12.36 -5.38 11.90
C ALA A 780 -13.87 -5.26 11.72
N VAL A 781 -14.49 -4.39 12.50
CA VAL A 781 -15.92 -4.09 12.44
C VAL A 781 -16.08 -2.59 12.19
N LYS A 782 -16.94 -2.27 11.24
CA LYS A 782 -17.30 -0.89 10.84
C LYS A 782 -18.67 -0.91 10.19
N CYS A 783 -19.37 0.22 10.21
CA CYS A 783 -20.65 0.31 9.50
C CYS A 783 -20.46 0.02 8.01
N ASP A 784 -21.31 -0.83 7.44
CA ASP A 784 -21.36 -1.22 6.01
C ASP A 784 -22.68 -0.76 5.36
N MET A 785 -23.34 0.24 5.96
CA MET A 785 -24.67 0.72 5.57
C MET A 785 -25.75 -0.37 5.55
N CYS A 786 -25.56 -1.46 6.30
CA CYS A 786 -26.43 -2.63 6.24
C CYS A 786 -26.61 -3.13 4.80
N LYS A 787 -25.53 -3.18 4.00
CA LYS A 787 -25.55 -3.53 2.57
C LYS A 787 -26.26 -4.84 2.21
N THR A 788 -26.39 -5.77 3.15
CA THR A 788 -27.08 -7.05 2.97
C THR A 788 -28.58 -6.96 3.24
N ILE A 789 -29.07 -5.81 3.71
CA ILE A 789 -30.47 -5.59 4.12
C ILE A 789 -31.14 -4.65 3.12
N PRO A 790 -32.11 -5.13 2.31
CA PRO A 790 -32.74 -4.31 1.26
C PRO A 790 -33.39 -3.03 1.76
N ALA A 791 -33.91 -3.05 2.99
CA ALA A 791 -34.55 -1.88 3.61
C ALA A 791 -33.56 -0.83 4.12
N GLY A 792 -32.24 -1.06 4.00
CA GLY A 792 -31.21 -0.09 4.33
C GLY A 792 -30.85 0.00 5.83
N PRO A 793 -30.11 1.05 6.23
CA PRO A 793 -29.49 1.18 7.55
C PRO A 793 -30.49 1.02 8.71
N SER A 794 -30.26 0.04 9.58
CA SER A 794 -31.12 -0.21 10.74
C SER A 794 -31.14 0.96 11.72
N CYS A 795 -30.01 1.66 11.88
CA CYS A 795 -29.91 2.83 12.75
C CYS A 795 -30.81 4.00 12.35
N VAL A 796 -31.05 4.18 11.04
CA VAL A 796 -31.97 5.19 10.51
C VAL A 796 -33.42 4.73 10.68
N ARG A 797 -33.71 3.47 10.30
CA ARG A 797 -35.07 2.91 10.37
C ARG A 797 -35.61 2.76 11.78
N ALA A 798 -34.74 2.53 12.76
CA ALA A 798 -35.12 2.39 14.17
C ALA A 798 -35.36 3.74 14.87
N CYS A 799 -35.07 4.87 14.21
CA CYS A 799 -35.28 6.19 14.79
C CYS A 799 -36.78 6.54 14.77
N PRO A 800 -37.46 6.63 15.92
CA PRO A 800 -38.92 6.83 15.96
C PRO A 800 -39.34 8.24 15.51
N THR A 801 -38.43 9.21 15.59
CA THR A 801 -38.70 10.62 15.27
C THR A 801 -38.14 11.03 13.91
N GLY A 802 -37.43 10.15 13.21
CA GLY A 802 -36.72 10.50 11.96
C GLY A 802 -35.48 11.38 12.17
N ALA A 803 -35.02 11.59 13.41
CA ALA A 803 -33.86 12.41 13.73
C ALA A 803 -32.54 11.91 13.10
N ALA A 804 -32.37 10.60 12.95
CA ALA A 804 -31.15 10.01 12.41
C ALA A 804 -31.26 9.78 10.90
N ILE A 805 -30.39 10.43 10.12
CA ILE A 805 -30.39 10.35 8.65
C ILE A 805 -29.00 10.03 8.11
N ARG A 806 -28.97 9.32 6.98
CA ARG A 806 -27.76 9.03 6.19
C ARG A 806 -27.81 9.88 4.92
N VAL A 807 -26.86 10.79 4.77
CA VAL A 807 -26.88 11.80 3.71
C VAL A 807 -25.47 12.13 3.22
N SER A 808 -25.34 12.45 1.93
CA SER A 808 -24.09 12.95 1.36
C SER A 808 -23.82 14.39 1.83
N PRO A 809 -22.57 14.78 2.13
CA PRO A 809 -22.23 16.14 2.55
C PRO A 809 -22.73 17.24 1.61
N GLU A 810 -22.75 17.00 0.29
CA GLU A 810 -23.24 17.97 -0.70
C GLU A 810 -24.73 18.26 -0.55
N LYS A 811 -25.56 17.22 -0.37
CA LYS A 811 -26.99 17.37 -0.10
C LYS A 811 -27.23 18.05 1.24
N LEU A 812 -26.47 17.65 2.26
CA LEU A 812 -26.54 18.25 3.59
C LEU A 812 -26.22 19.75 3.51
N LEU A 813 -25.14 20.14 2.83
CA LEU A 813 -24.81 21.56 2.62
C LEU A 813 -25.92 22.30 1.87
N LYS A 814 -26.52 21.72 0.83
CA LYS A 814 -27.64 22.34 0.11
C LYS A 814 -28.90 22.50 0.96
N GLU A 815 -29.21 21.54 1.81
CA GLU A 815 -30.39 21.60 2.70
C GLU A 815 -30.22 22.64 3.82
N PHE A 816 -28.99 22.92 4.25
CA PHE A 816 -28.72 23.85 5.36
C PHE A 816 -28.22 25.25 4.91
N LEU A 817 -27.66 25.37 3.70
CA LEU A 817 -27.20 26.64 3.12
C LEU A 817 -28.13 27.18 2.02
N GLY A 818 -29.06 26.36 1.51
CA GLY A 818 -29.92 26.67 0.36
C GLY A 818 -31.25 27.32 0.73
#